data_AF-A0AAV0AT07-F1
#
_entry.id   AF-A0AAV0AT07-F1
#
_cell.length_a   1.000
_cell.length_b   1.000
_cell.length_c   1.000
_cell.angle_alpha   90.00
_cell.angle_beta   90.00
_cell.angle_gamma   90.00
#
_symmetry.space_group_name_H-M   'P 1'
#
loop_
_entity.id
_entity.type
_entity.pdbx_description
1 polymer ?
#
loop_
_entity_poly.entity_id
_entity_poly.type
_entity_poly.pdbx_seq_one_letter_code
_entity_poly.pdbx_strand_id
1 'polypeptide(L)'
;MLIRLILLSVWLQFQVTIVSSLSRDEISKPGYRVFERHRAPKSLIRTEIPTDHQNEMTLRIGLRQPQIQRVHQKLYDVSDPKSSFYGKHMTLDEVVKLTSPSETAVSSVLRWLISLGFKEGQIRWSKSRDWVTVEDIPLAQVENMLDTKYFYFQDAEGNNLLRTEQYGLPHYLHEHVDLVQPTTLFGRLRQERSNIAVIEPMPIPYTFSYDTSTKDSKCHSPFAVSNQCLRELYHASDYIISPNSKSKIGITGFLGELAGYEDLKQFMTRERPDVKHFNYSVEALNGGAAGQTISEDNILRREGIEANLDLQTTMGFTSPGIENVFYSVGGSPPFKPTPSSRTNTNEPYLEWVEYISNQDDERIPKVISTSYGDVEETVPESYARRVCDHFASLGARGISLIFSSGDDGVGHGNCSSGGKKNSTRFQANFPASCPFVTAVGATEGFSPEVAASLTGAAGYPSGGGFSEYFHRPDYQSKDVTKYIEKLNGTFEGYFSPNGRAYPDVSAQGAKYIVAYQKNFLLVGGTSASAPTFAAIIALLNDYNHSQGKGPMGFLNPWLYSVGRNGFTDVVEGSAAGCNTSGFPALEGWDPVTGLGTPHFKNLAKYSSKINKIARKYNGNGSVNGGDDVKGNGDGDDGDKDNDDDDDDSDDDDDDDDDDDSDDDDDDDSDDSDDDDDDGDKGDGDDNNEGVDNDGNKNVMNNIASEKKYKQNKIKFNKTT
;
A
#
# COMPACT_ATOMS: atom_id res chain seq x y z
N MET A 1 -60.24 14.79 -42.12
CA MET A 1 -59.56 13.64 -42.76
C MET A 1 -58.07 13.89 -42.97
N LEU A 2 -57.66 15.09 -43.42
CA LEU A 2 -56.23 15.47 -43.58
C LEU A 2 -55.39 15.42 -42.30
N ILE A 3 -55.96 15.83 -41.15
CA ILE A 3 -55.24 15.84 -39.86
C ILE A 3 -54.96 14.42 -39.32
N ARG A 4 -55.81 13.44 -39.64
CA ARG A 4 -55.60 12.02 -39.26
C ARG A 4 -54.49 11.34 -40.09
N LEU A 5 -54.25 11.82 -41.32
CA LEU A 5 -53.17 11.31 -42.18
C LEU A 5 -51.79 11.87 -41.77
N ILE A 6 -51.75 13.13 -41.32
CA ILE A 6 -50.51 13.76 -40.83
C ILE A 6 -50.08 13.17 -39.47
N LEU A 7 -51.05 12.85 -38.59
CA LEU A 7 -50.74 12.20 -37.32
C LEU A 7 -50.25 10.76 -37.51
N LEU A 8 -50.73 10.02 -38.52
CA LEU A 8 -50.24 8.67 -38.82
C LEU A 8 -48.81 8.70 -39.40
N SER A 9 -48.46 9.70 -40.22
CA SER A 9 -47.10 9.82 -40.77
C SER A 9 -46.06 10.24 -39.73
N VAL A 10 -46.46 11.07 -38.75
CA VAL A 10 -45.59 11.45 -37.62
C VAL A 10 -45.42 10.29 -36.65
N TRP A 11 -46.45 9.45 -36.46
CA TRP A 11 -46.34 8.24 -35.63
C TRP A 11 -45.50 7.12 -36.28
N LEU A 12 -45.57 6.96 -37.61
CA LEU A 12 -44.70 6.01 -38.33
C LEU A 12 -43.23 6.48 -38.37
N GLN A 13 -42.96 7.79 -38.43
CA GLN A 13 -41.58 8.29 -38.35
C GLN A 13 -40.99 8.22 -36.92
N PHE A 14 -41.83 8.25 -35.88
CA PHE A 14 -41.40 8.01 -34.50
C PHE A 14 -41.14 6.53 -34.18
N GLN A 15 -41.76 5.59 -34.90
CA GLN A 15 -41.49 4.15 -34.76
C GLN A 15 -40.27 3.66 -35.55
N VAL A 16 -39.76 4.45 -36.50
CA VAL A 16 -38.50 4.15 -37.24
C VAL A 16 -37.26 4.77 -36.56
N THR A 17 -37.44 5.62 -35.55
CA THR A 17 -36.33 6.25 -34.79
C THR A 17 -36.14 5.72 -33.36
N ILE A 18 -36.86 4.65 -32.98
CA ILE A 18 -36.68 3.96 -31.69
C ILE A 18 -36.49 2.45 -31.92
N VAL A 19 -35.58 2.08 -32.83
CA VAL A 19 -34.91 0.77 -32.86
C VAL A 19 -33.48 0.99 -33.39
N SER A 20 -32.65 1.70 -32.63
CA SER A 20 -31.21 1.82 -32.91
C SER A 20 -30.40 2.26 -31.68
N SER A 21 -30.74 1.74 -30.49
CA SER A 21 -29.84 1.75 -29.33
C SER A 21 -29.57 0.36 -28.76
N LEU A 22 -29.99 -0.70 -29.46
CA LEU A 22 -29.29 -1.97 -29.34
C LEU A 22 -27.90 -1.76 -29.94
N SER A 23 -26.89 -1.85 -29.09
CA SER A 23 -25.48 -1.97 -29.48
C SER A 23 -25.39 -2.83 -30.73
N ARG A 24 -25.06 -2.22 -31.88
CA ARG A 24 -24.45 -3.00 -32.96
C ARG A 24 -23.19 -3.57 -32.33
N ASP A 25 -23.21 -4.86 -32.03
CA ASP A 25 -21.98 -5.62 -31.89
C ASP A 25 -21.22 -5.36 -33.19
N GLU A 26 -20.19 -4.52 -33.14
CA GLU A 26 -19.21 -4.45 -34.21
C GLU A 26 -18.75 -5.88 -34.44
N ILE A 27 -18.90 -6.35 -35.68
CA ILE A 27 -18.51 -7.72 -36.03
C ILE A 27 -17.01 -7.82 -35.79
N SER A 28 -16.63 -8.46 -34.69
CA SER A 28 -15.23 -8.70 -34.31
C SER A 28 -14.49 -9.34 -35.47
N LYS A 29 -13.21 -8.97 -35.63
CA LYS A 29 -12.38 -9.53 -36.70
C LYS A 29 -12.40 -11.06 -36.68
N PRO A 30 -12.36 -11.73 -37.86
CA PRO A 30 -12.30 -13.18 -37.90
C PRO A 30 -11.18 -13.73 -37.02
N GLY A 31 -11.53 -14.61 -36.06
CA GLY A 31 -10.60 -15.20 -35.10
C GLY A 31 -10.35 -14.39 -33.82
N TYR A 32 -10.84 -13.15 -33.73
CA TYR A 32 -10.75 -12.33 -32.52
C TYR A 32 -11.96 -12.55 -31.59
N ARG A 33 -11.72 -12.36 -30.30
CA ARG A 33 -12.72 -12.37 -29.22
C ARG A 33 -12.36 -11.29 -28.21
N VAL A 34 -13.37 -10.66 -27.63
CA VAL A 34 -13.19 -9.75 -26.48
C VAL A 34 -12.42 -10.51 -25.41
N PHE A 35 -11.27 -9.97 -25.04
CA PHE A 35 -10.39 -10.53 -24.03
C PHE A 35 -10.69 -9.91 -22.67
N GLU A 36 -10.86 -8.58 -22.61
CA GLU A 36 -11.17 -7.87 -21.38
C GLU A 36 -12.13 -6.70 -21.63
N ARG A 37 -12.96 -6.40 -20.62
CA ARG A 37 -13.81 -5.20 -20.56
C ARG A 37 -13.76 -4.63 -19.15
N HIS A 38 -13.45 -3.35 -19.03
CA HIS A 38 -13.53 -2.58 -17.80
C HIS A 38 -14.15 -1.22 -18.11
N ARG A 39 -15.20 -0.83 -17.37
CA ARG A 39 -15.86 0.45 -17.63
C ARG A 39 -15.05 1.58 -17.04
N ALA A 40 -15.00 2.71 -17.74
CA ALA A 40 -14.40 3.90 -17.18
C ALA A 40 -15.16 4.34 -15.91
N PRO A 41 -14.47 4.84 -14.89
CA PRO A 41 -15.10 5.50 -13.74
C PRO A 41 -16.09 6.58 -14.20
N LYS A 42 -17.22 6.71 -13.50
CA LYS A 42 -18.28 7.69 -13.84
C LYS A 42 -17.82 9.15 -13.74
N SER A 43 -16.74 9.40 -13.00
CA SER A 43 -16.10 10.70 -12.92
C SER A 43 -15.47 11.14 -14.24
N LEU A 44 -15.26 10.22 -15.19
CA LEU A 44 -14.58 10.50 -16.45
C LEU A 44 -15.56 10.67 -17.61
N ILE A 45 -15.29 11.69 -18.42
CA ILE A 45 -16.07 12.05 -19.61
C ILE A 45 -15.32 11.55 -20.85
N ARG A 46 -15.95 10.64 -21.61
CA ARG A 46 -15.39 10.14 -22.87
C ARG A 46 -15.52 11.19 -23.98
N THR A 47 -14.42 11.45 -24.69
CA THR A 47 -14.31 12.35 -25.83
C THR A 47 -13.58 11.67 -27.00
N GLU A 48 -13.88 12.13 -28.23
CA GLU A 48 -13.26 11.61 -29.47
C GLU A 48 -11.81 12.08 -29.63
N ILE A 49 -11.00 11.29 -30.34
CA ILE A 49 -9.62 11.65 -30.67
C ILE A 49 -9.62 12.54 -31.92
N PRO A 50 -9.03 13.76 -31.89
CA PRO A 50 -8.97 14.62 -33.08
C PRO A 50 -8.18 13.99 -34.24
N THR A 51 -8.67 14.20 -35.47
CA THR A 51 -8.24 13.49 -36.70
C THR A 51 -6.83 13.82 -37.19
N ASP A 52 -6.19 14.85 -36.66
CA ASP A 52 -4.84 15.31 -37.02
C ASP A 52 -3.72 14.68 -36.15
N HIS A 53 -4.07 13.84 -35.17
CA HIS A 53 -3.09 13.25 -34.26
C HIS A 53 -2.50 11.93 -34.76
N GLN A 54 -1.19 11.93 -35.02
CA GLN A 54 -0.37 10.70 -35.11
C GLN A 54 0.05 10.28 -33.69
N ASN A 55 -0.85 9.62 -32.97
CA ASN A 55 -0.54 9.05 -31.66
C ASN A 55 0.24 7.73 -31.82
N GLU A 56 1.27 7.55 -31.01
CA GLU A 56 2.01 6.29 -30.88
C GLU A 56 1.91 5.76 -29.46
N MET A 57 2.05 4.43 -29.34
CA MET A 57 1.87 3.71 -28.10
C MET A 57 2.85 2.55 -27.91
N THR A 58 3.57 2.54 -26.79
CA THR A 58 4.15 1.34 -26.18
C THR A 58 3.09 0.45 -25.52
N LEU A 59 3.00 -0.80 -25.95
CA LEU A 59 2.18 -1.83 -25.31
C LEU A 59 3.07 -2.83 -24.56
N ARG A 60 2.59 -3.27 -23.41
CA ARG A 60 3.12 -4.39 -22.63
C ARG A 60 2.10 -5.51 -22.61
N ILE A 61 2.55 -6.71 -22.93
CA ILE A 61 1.72 -7.92 -22.93
C ILE A 61 2.29 -8.84 -21.87
N GLY A 62 1.49 -9.08 -20.83
CA GLY A 62 1.83 -10.00 -19.75
C GLY A 62 1.42 -11.41 -20.13
N LEU A 63 2.39 -12.31 -20.19
CA LEU A 63 2.16 -13.73 -20.45
C LEU A 63 1.84 -14.46 -19.14
N ARG A 64 1.07 -15.53 -19.29
CA ARG A 64 0.63 -16.38 -18.19
C ARG A 64 1.82 -17.03 -17.47
N GLN A 65 1.85 -16.87 -16.15
CA GLN A 65 2.84 -17.51 -15.27
C GLN A 65 2.29 -18.86 -14.77
N PRO A 66 2.73 -20.00 -15.33
CA PRO A 66 2.04 -21.28 -15.15
C PRO A 66 2.12 -21.83 -13.72
N GLN A 67 3.15 -21.47 -12.94
CA GLN A 67 3.35 -21.97 -11.58
C GLN A 67 3.31 -20.86 -10.53
N ILE A 68 2.61 -19.74 -10.79
CA ILE A 68 2.50 -18.64 -9.82
C ILE A 68 1.96 -19.09 -8.45
N GLN A 69 1.02 -20.05 -8.45
CA GLN A 69 0.50 -20.62 -7.19
C GLN A 69 1.58 -21.35 -6.38
N ARG A 70 2.63 -21.89 -7.00
CA ARG A 70 3.78 -22.45 -6.26
C ARG A 70 4.65 -21.37 -5.64
N VAL A 71 4.73 -20.18 -6.24
CA VAL A 71 5.36 -19.02 -5.63
C VAL A 71 4.55 -18.58 -4.41
N HIS A 72 3.21 -18.56 -4.50
CA HIS A 72 2.35 -18.26 -3.35
C HIS A 72 2.55 -19.28 -2.21
N GLN A 73 2.61 -20.58 -2.53
CA GLN A 73 2.91 -21.59 -1.51
C GLN A 73 4.26 -21.36 -0.86
N LYS A 74 5.32 -21.17 -1.67
CA LYS A 74 6.67 -20.91 -1.15
C LYS A 74 6.73 -19.63 -0.32
N LEU A 75 6.03 -18.57 -0.72
CA LEU A 75 5.88 -17.35 0.06
C LEU A 75 5.37 -17.66 1.47
N TYR A 76 4.29 -18.43 1.60
CA TYR A 76 3.77 -18.84 2.91
C TYR A 76 4.75 -19.73 3.67
N ASP A 77 5.39 -20.70 3.00
CA ASP A 77 6.37 -21.59 3.61
C ASP A 77 7.55 -20.82 4.22
N VAL A 78 7.99 -19.72 3.58
CA VAL A 78 9.14 -18.92 4.05
C VAL A 78 8.75 -17.79 5.02
N SER A 79 7.45 -17.50 5.19
CA SER A 79 6.95 -16.41 6.04
C SER A 79 6.17 -16.87 7.27
N ASP A 80 5.67 -18.10 7.30
CA ASP A 80 5.03 -18.65 8.51
C ASP A 80 6.09 -19.05 9.55
N PRO A 81 6.13 -18.43 10.75
CA PRO A 81 7.11 -18.78 11.79
C PRO A 81 6.97 -20.22 12.33
N LYS A 82 5.91 -20.94 11.99
CA LYS A 82 5.75 -22.37 12.29
C LYS A 82 6.43 -23.28 11.27
N SER A 83 6.75 -22.77 10.08
CA SER A 83 7.38 -23.53 9.01
C SER A 83 8.88 -23.73 9.27
N SER A 84 9.38 -24.92 8.95
CA SER A 84 10.84 -25.21 8.92
C SER A 84 11.58 -24.47 7.81
N PHE A 85 10.85 -23.84 6.88
CA PHE A 85 11.39 -23.00 5.82
C PHE A 85 11.34 -21.50 6.14
N TYR A 86 10.87 -21.10 7.33
CA TYR A 86 10.83 -19.69 7.72
C TYR A 86 12.19 -19.00 7.51
N GLY A 87 12.17 -17.86 6.83
CA GLY A 87 13.36 -17.07 6.51
C GLY A 87 14.27 -17.65 5.42
N LYS A 88 13.97 -18.85 4.88
CA LYS A 88 14.68 -19.46 3.73
C LYS A 88 14.11 -18.95 2.41
N HIS A 89 14.19 -17.65 2.22
CA HIS A 89 13.65 -16.93 1.07
C HIS A 89 14.21 -17.45 -0.26
N MET A 90 13.39 -17.36 -1.30
CA MET A 90 13.76 -17.74 -2.67
C MET A 90 14.78 -16.76 -3.25
N THR A 91 15.64 -17.27 -4.12
CA THR A 91 16.48 -16.46 -5.01
C THR A 91 15.70 -15.96 -6.22
N LEU A 92 16.22 -14.93 -6.90
CA LEU A 92 15.70 -14.47 -8.20
C LEU A 92 15.53 -15.62 -9.22
N ASP A 93 16.52 -16.48 -9.37
CA ASP A 93 16.51 -17.54 -10.38
C ASP A 93 15.47 -18.63 -10.07
N GLU A 94 15.22 -18.92 -8.78
CA GLU A 94 14.13 -19.82 -8.37
C GLU A 94 12.75 -19.26 -8.69
N VAL A 95 12.55 -17.96 -8.49
CA VAL A 95 11.29 -17.28 -8.87
C VAL A 95 11.12 -17.30 -10.38
N VAL A 96 12.14 -16.88 -11.13
CA VAL A 96 12.14 -16.87 -12.61
C VAL A 96 11.81 -18.26 -13.16
N LYS A 97 12.36 -19.32 -12.58
CA LYS A 97 12.07 -20.70 -13.00
C LYS A 97 10.60 -21.10 -12.84
N LEU A 98 9.90 -20.58 -11.83
CA LEU A 98 8.48 -20.88 -11.59
C LEU A 98 7.54 -19.98 -12.41
N THR A 99 7.93 -18.73 -12.64
CA THR A 99 7.07 -17.75 -13.31
C THR A 99 7.23 -17.74 -14.83
N SER A 100 8.34 -18.25 -15.37
CA SER A 100 8.58 -18.26 -16.82
C SER A 100 7.44 -18.97 -17.60
N PRO A 101 6.89 -18.35 -18.65
CA PRO A 101 5.85 -18.97 -19.48
C PRO A 101 6.39 -20.17 -20.26
N SER A 102 5.48 -21.01 -20.76
CA SER A 102 5.86 -22.10 -21.67
C SER A 102 6.41 -21.57 -23.00
N GLU A 103 7.32 -22.31 -23.63
CA GLU A 103 7.82 -21.98 -24.98
C GLU A 103 6.69 -21.89 -26.02
N THR A 104 5.60 -22.64 -25.81
CA THR A 104 4.38 -22.52 -26.63
C THR A 104 3.76 -21.14 -26.49
N ALA A 105 3.56 -20.65 -25.27
CA ALA A 105 3.01 -19.31 -25.03
C ALA A 105 3.89 -18.23 -25.65
N VAL A 106 5.20 -18.28 -25.40
CA VAL A 106 6.15 -17.29 -25.93
C VAL A 106 6.18 -17.30 -27.45
N SER A 107 6.29 -18.48 -28.07
CA SER A 107 6.32 -18.60 -29.53
C SER A 107 5.00 -18.21 -30.19
N SER A 108 3.85 -18.42 -29.53
CA SER A 108 2.53 -18.01 -30.03
C SER A 108 2.39 -16.49 -30.05
N VAL A 109 2.79 -15.81 -28.96
CA VAL A 109 2.79 -14.33 -28.90
C VAL A 109 3.78 -13.74 -29.89
N LEU A 110 5.00 -14.29 -29.97
CA LEU A 110 6.01 -13.82 -30.93
C LEU A 110 5.53 -13.97 -32.39
N ARG A 111 4.94 -15.12 -32.75
CA ARG A 111 4.36 -15.34 -34.08
C ARG A 111 3.25 -14.35 -34.40
N TRP A 112 2.38 -14.05 -33.43
CA TRP A 112 1.35 -13.04 -33.58
C TRP A 112 1.94 -11.65 -33.83
N LEU A 113 2.91 -11.21 -33.02
CA LEU A 113 3.57 -9.91 -33.19
C LEU A 113 4.27 -9.79 -34.55
N ILE A 114 5.01 -10.82 -34.97
CA ILE A 114 5.66 -10.84 -36.29
C ILE A 114 4.62 -10.80 -37.42
N SER A 115 3.49 -11.48 -37.28
CA SER A 115 2.41 -11.46 -38.29
C SER A 115 1.79 -10.07 -38.48
N LEU A 116 1.90 -9.19 -37.48
CA LEU A 116 1.48 -7.80 -37.51
C LEU A 116 2.56 -6.85 -38.06
N GLY A 117 3.73 -7.38 -38.45
CA GLY A 117 4.83 -6.63 -39.05
C GLY A 117 5.85 -6.06 -38.06
N PHE A 118 5.76 -6.40 -36.76
CA PHE A 118 6.76 -5.99 -35.78
C PHE A 118 8.09 -6.72 -36.00
N LYS A 119 9.19 -5.96 -35.99
CA LYS A 119 10.55 -6.51 -36.13
C LYS A 119 11.09 -6.96 -34.77
N GLU A 120 12.02 -7.91 -34.75
CA GLU A 120 12.65 -8.39 -33.50
C GLU A 120 13.24 -7.25 -32.65
N GLY A 121 13.81 -6.21 -33.28
CA GLY A 121 14.36 -5.05 -32.56
C GLY A 121 13.32 -4.15 -31.87
N GLN A 122 12.02 -4.31 -32.16
CA GLN A 122 10.92 -3.58 -31.50
C GLN A 122 10.29 -4.39 -30.36
N ILE A 123 10.71 -5.63 -30.16
CA ILE A 123 10.11 -6.58 -29.21
C ILE A 123 11.12 -6.85 -28.10
N ARG A 124 10.82 -6.41 -26.88
CA ARG A 124 11.71 -6.55 -25.72
C ARG A 124 11.09 -7.46 -24.68
N TRP A 125 11.82 -8.48 -24.23
CA TRP A 125 11.35 -9.45 -23.24
C TRP A 125 11.97 -9.19 -21.85
N SER A 126 11.21 -9.46 -20.79
CA SER A 126 11.72 -9.54 -19.40
C SER A 126 12.66 -10.75 -19.21
N LYS A 127 13.41 -10.79 -18.08
CA LYS A 127 14.30 -11.92 -17.75
C LYS A 127 13.54 -13.24 -17.68
N SER A 128 12.35 -13.25 -17.09
CA SER A 128 11.41 -14.38 -17.02
C SER A 128 10.63 -14.64 -18.31
N ARG A 129 10.76 -13.78 -19.34
CA ARG A 129 9.97 -13.83 -20.59
C ARG A 129 8.45 -13.82 -20.37
N ASP A 130 8.02 -13.41 -19.18
CA ASP A 130 6.62 -13.26 -18.76
C ASP A 130 6.03 -11.91 -19.13
N TRP A 131 6.86 -11.00 -19.65
CA TRP A 131 6.45 -9.72 -20.21
C TRP A 131 7.13 -9.51 -21.55
N VAL A 132 6.37 -8.96 -22.49
CA VAL A 132 6.89 -8.42 -23.74
C VAL A 132 6.43 -6.98 -23.95
N THR A 133 7.39 -6.09 -24.16
CA THR A 133 7.19 -4.67 -24.45
C THR A 133 7.40 -4.44 -25.94
N VAL A 134 6.45 -3.74 -26.56
CA VAL A 134 6.50 -3.33 -27.95
C VAL A 134 6.33 -1.82 -28.00
N GLU A 135 7.37 -1.11 -28.41
CA GLU A 135 7.49 0.35 -28.37
C GLU A 135 7.08 1.00 -29.70
N ASP A 136 6.71 2.29 -29.66
CA ASP A 136 6.47 3.14 -30.82
C ASP A 136 5.41 2.64 -31.83
N ILE A 137 4.31 2.04 -31.34
CA ILE A 137 3.24 1.50 -32.20
C ILE A 137 2.26 2.62 -32.60
N PRO A 138 2.01 2.89 -33.88
CA PRO A 138 0.94 3.81 -34.29
C PRO A 138 -0.42 3.39 -33.73
N LEU A 139 -1.21 4.35 -33.21
CA LEU A 139 -2.50 4.05 -32.54
C LEU A 139 -3.46 3.27 -33.45
N ALA A 140 -3.49 3.57 -34.75
CA ALA A 140 -4.30 2.80 -35.71
C ALA A 140 -3.89 1.32 -35.80
N GLN A 141 -2.60 1.02 -35.64
CA GLN A 141 -2.09 -0.34 -35.57
C GLN A 141 -2.46 -1.00 -34.23
N VAL A 142 -2.44 -0.26 -33.12
CA VAL A 142 -2.94 -0.73 -31.80
C VAL A 142 -4.42 -1.11 -31.86
N GLU A 143 -5.26 -0.20 -32.35
CA GLU A 143 -6.70 -0.47 -32.56
C GLU A 143 -6.92 -1.67 -33.47
N ASN A 144 -6.07 -1.82 -34.50
CA ASN A 144 -6.15 -2.95 -35.41
C ASN A 144 -5.76 -4.27 -34.73
N MET A 145 -4.65 -4.30 -33.99
CA MET A 145 -4.14 -5.52 -33.36
C MET A 145 -4.93 -5.95 -32.14
N LEU A 146 -5.65 -5.04 -31.49
CA LEU A 146 -6.46 -5.30 -30.28
C LEU A 146 -7.97 -5.31 -30.55
N ASP A 147 -8.40 -5.27 -31.82
CA ASP A 147 -9.82 -5.23 -32.22
C ASP A 147 -10.67 -4.26 -31.37
N THR A 148 -10.19 -3.02 -31.26
CA THR A 148 -10.76 -2.02 -30.36
C THR A 148 -10.68 -0.59 -30.90
N LYS A 149 -11.30 0.34 -30.16
CA LYS A 149 -11.19 1.79 -30.33
C LYS A 149 -10.72 2.44 -29.05
N TYR A 150 -9.79 3.37 -29.20
CA TYR A 150 -9.34 4.22 -28.09
C TYR A 150 -10.08 5.55 -28.11
N PHE A 151 -10.25 6.12 -26.93
CA PHE A 151 -10.87 7.42 -26.71
C PHE A 151 -10.05 8.22 -25.71
N TYR A 152 -10.23 9.55 -25.71
CA TYR A 152 -9.79 10.36 -24.58
C TYR A 152 -10.84 10.32 -23.48
N PHE A 153 -10.43 10.03 -22.26
CA PHE A 153 -11.25 10.12 -21.07
C PHE A 153 -10.78 11.32 -20.28
N GLN A 154 -11.68 12.26 -20.04
CA GLN A 154 -11.38 13.55 -19.42
C GLN A 154 -11.92 13.59 -17.99
N ASP A 155 -11.12 14.05 -17.04
CA ASP A 155 -11.60 14.33 -15.67
C ASP A 155 -12.34 15.68 -15.57
N ALA A 156 -12.78 16.06 -14.36
CA ALA A 156 -13.52 17.30 -14.14
C ALA A 156 -12.67 18.57 -14.35
N GLU A 157 -11.35 18.41 -14.29
CA GLU A 157 -10.34 19.47 -14.40
C GLU A 157 -9.81 19.65 -15.83
N GLY A 158 -10.09 18.70 -16.73
CA GLY A 158 -9.78 18.77 -18.15
C GLY A 158 -8.58 17.93 -18.61
N ASN A 159 -7.99 17.09 -17.75
CA ASN A 159 -6.88 16.19 -18.12
C ASN A 159 -7.40 15.02 -18.93
N ASN A 160 -6.65 14.62 -19.97
CA ASN A 160 -7.08 13.55 -20.89
C ASN A 160 -6.24 12.28 -20.70
N LEU A 161 -6.92 11.13 -20.70
CA LEU A 161 -6.32 9.82 -20.71
C LEU A 161 -6.74 9.03 -21.95
N LEU A 162 -5.75 8.56 -22.72
CA LEU A 162 -5.98 7.72 -23.89
C LEU A 162 -6.20 6.25 -23.48
N ARG A 163 -7.45 5.77 -23.45
CA ARG A 163 -7.81 4.40 -23.03
C ARG A 163 -8.93 3.80 -23.86
N THR A 164 -9.21 2.54 -23.60
CA THR A 164 -10.38 1.84 -24.10
C THR A 164 -11.10 1.10 -22.97
N GLU A 165 -12.42 0.97 -23.06
CA GLU A 165 -13.21 0.21 -22.08
C GLU A 165 -13.21 -1.29 -22.38
N GLN A 166 -12.71 -1.72 -23.54
CA GLN A 166 -12.61 -3.14 -23.90
C GLN A 166 -11.58 -3.38 -24.99
N TYR A 167 -11.04 -4.58 -25.09
CA TYR A 167 -10.24 -5.00 -26.25
C TYR A 167 -10.36 -6.49 -26.52
N GLY A 168 -10.03 -6.89 -27.74
CA GLY A 168 -9.98 -8.27 -28.19
C GLY A 168 -8.57 -8.75 -28.52
N LEU A 169 -8.41 -10.07 -28.47
CA LEU A 169 -7.21 -10.78 -28.94
C LEU A 169 -7.63 -11.95 -29.83
N PRO A 170 -6.75 -12.46 -30.72
CA PRO A 170 -6.95 -13.75 -31.35
C PRO A 170 -7.26 -14.81 -30.30
N HIS A 171 -8.29 -15.63 -30.53
CA HIS A 171 -8.80 -16.55 -29.52
C HIS A 171 -7.73 -17.51 -28.95
N TYR A 172 -6.78 -17.95 -29.79
CA TYR A 172 -5.68 -18.83 -29.37
C TYR A 172 -4.66 -18.18 -28.42
N LEU A 173 -4.67 -16.85 -28.26
CA LEU A 173 -3.81 -16.16 -27.30
C LEU A 173 -4.45 -16.04 -25.91
N HIS A 174 -5.75 -16.30 -25.77
CA HIS A 174 -6.47 -16.12 -24.51
C HIS A 174 -5.96 -17.05 -23.40
N GLU A 175 -5.41 -18.21 -23.75
CA GLU A 175 -4.78 -19.14 -22.80
C GLU A 175 -3.34 -18.76 -22.42
N HIS A 176 -2.71 -17.83 -23.15
CA HIS A 176 -1.29 -17.49 -23.04
C HIS A 176 -1.03 -16.09 -22.48
N VAL A 177 -2.00 -15.19 -22.58
CA VAL A 177 -1.90 -13.78 -22.15
C VAL A 177 -2.79 -13.58 -20.93
N ASP A 178 -2.27 -12.89 -19.91
CA ASP A 178 -3.03 -12.48 -18.72
C ASP A 178 -3.64 -11.10 -18.90
N LEU A 179 -2.90 -10.17 -19.52
CA LEU A 179 -3.31 -8.78 -19.73
C LEU A 179 -2.46 -8.07 -20.80
N VAL A 180 -3.02 -7.01 -21.38
CA VAL A 180 -2.32 -6.08 -22.25
C VAL A 180 -2.49 -4.67 -21.69
N GLN A 181 -1.41 -3.93 -21.50
CA GLN A 181 -1.43 -2.57 -20.96
C GLN A 181 -0.61 -1.60 -21.81
N PRO A 182 -0.97 -0.31 -21.88
CA PRO A 182 -2.18 0.29 -21.31
C PRO A 182 -3.41 0.09 -22.19
N THR A 183 -4.49 -0.44 -21.63
CA THR A 183 -5.77 -0.64 -22.35
C THR A 183 -6.96 -0.13 -21.53
N THR A 184 -7.32 -0.89 -20.50
CA THR A 184 -8.50 -0.77 -19.64
C THR A 184 -8.17 -0.18 -18.28
N LEU A 185 -6.90 0.13 -18.00
CA LEU A 185 -6.46 0.71 -16.74
C LEU A 185 -6.79 2.21 -16.67
N PHE A 186 -7.93 2.53 -16.08
CA PHE A 186 -8.37 3.90 -15.75
C PHE A 186 -7.95 4.34 -14.34
N GLY A 187 -6.76 3.90 -13.89
CA GLY A 187 -6.16 4.44 -12.65
C GLY A 187 -6.12 5.97 -12.68
N ARG A 188 -5.89 6.62 -11.54
CA ARG A 188 -6.02 8.08 -11.38
C ARG A 188 -5.50 8.86 -12.61
N LEU A 189 -6.38 9.68 -13.20
CA LEU A 189 -6.11 10.48 -14.41
C LEU A 189 -5.32 11.74 -14.13
N ARG A 190 -5.17 12.11 -12.88
CA ARG A 190 -4.50 13.32 -12.46
C ARG A 190 -3.22 12.92 -11.73
N GLN A 191 -2.16 13.70 -11.96
CA GLN A 191 -1.06 13.86 -11.02
C GLN A 191 -1.67 14.64 -9.87
N GLU A 192 -2.46 13.95 -9.04
CA GLU A 192 -2.98 14.55 -7.84
C GLU A 192 -1.78 14.83 -6.96
N ARG A 193 -1.90 15.90 -6.18
CA ARG A 193 -1.07 16.00 -4.98
C ARG A 193 -1.20 14.66 -4.27
N SER A 194 -0.13 14.18 -3.65
CA SER A 194 -0.35 13.14 -2.65
C SER A 194 -1.58 13.50 -1.80
N ASN A 195 -2.37 12.49 -1.47
CA ASN A 195 -3.51 12.61 -0.56
C ASN A 195 -3.08 13.11 0.83
N ILE A 196 -1.77 13.32 1.05
CA ILE A 196 -1.19 14.13 2.11
C ILE A 196 -2.14 15.22 2.59
N ALA A 197 -2.53 15.08 3.85
CA ALA A 197 -3.20 16.12 4.59
C ALA A 197 -2.16 17.17 4.96
N VAL A 198 -2.00 18.23 4.15
CA VAL A 198 -1.26 19.42 4.62
C VAL A 198 -2.15 20.14 5.63
N ILE A 199 -1.87 19.93 6.91
CA ILE A 199 -2.72 20.40 8.01
C ILE A 199 -2.52 21.90 8.20
N GLU A 200 -1.28 22.35 8.33
CA GLU A 200 -0.97 23.78 8.51
C GLU A 200 0.52 24.11 8.30
N PRO A 201 0.88 25.36 7.96
CA PRO A 201 2.26 25.85 8.06
C PRO A 201 2.70 25.86 9.53
N MET A 202 3.94 25.47 9.82
CA MET A 202 4.46 25.54 11.18
C MET A 202 4.72 27.00 11.60
N PRO A 203 4.31 27.45 12.80
CA PRO A 203 4.63 28.78 13.31
C PRO A 203 6.16 28.99 13.45
N ILE A 204 6.68 30.18 13.09
CA ILE A 204 8.10 30.56 13.31
C ILE A 204 8.15 31.79 14.25
N PRO A 205 9.01 31.81 15.30
CA PRO A 205 9.94 30.75 15.71
C PRO A 205 9.27 29.74 16.66
N TYR A 206 8.98 28.54 16.18
CA TYR A 206 8.73 27.40 17.08
C TYR A 206 10.08 26.86 17.54
N THR A 207 10.61 27.43 18.63
CA THR A 207 11.74 26.83 19.35
C THR A 207 11.22 25.66 20.18
N PHE A 208 11.64 24.45 19.84
CA PHE A 208 11.54 23.32 20.77
C PHE A 208 12.40 23.70 22.00
N SER A 209 11.79 24.07 23.12
CA SER A 209 12.56 24.29 24.35
C SER A 209 13.02 22.92 24.85
N TYR A 210 14.31 22.66 24.70
CA TYR A 210 14.93 21.46 25.23
C TYR A 210 15.11 21.62 26.75
N ASP A 211 14.02 21.61 27.51
CA ASP A 211 14.08 21.55 28.97
C ASP A 211 14.60 20.18 29.43
N THR A 212 15.86 20.09 29.83
CA THR A 212 16.48 18.86 30.33
C THR A 212 16.10 18.55 31.78
N SER A 213 15.20 19.33 32.40
CA SER A 213 14.94 19.27 33.84
C SER A 213 13.75 18.40 34.28
N THR A 214 12.89 17.93 33.37
CA THR A 214 11.76 17.04 33.71
C THR A 214 11.98 15.63 33.16
N LYS A 215 11.81 14.62 34.02
CA LYS A 215 11.81 13.19 33.65
C LYS A 215 10.53 12.75 32.90
N ASP A 216 9.57 13.65 32.70
CA ASP A 216 8.39 13.41 31.87
C ASP A 216 8.75 13.57 30.39
N SER A 217 8.49 12.53 29.59
CA SER A 217 8.67 12.59 28.13
C SER A 217 7.85 13.74 27.55
N LYS A 218 8.53 14.66 26.87
CA LYS A 218 7.93 15.83 26.18
C LYS A 218 7.01 15.45 25.01
N CYS A 219 6.94 14.17 24.69
CA CYS A 219 6.16 13.61 23.61
C CYS A 219 4.79 13.10 24.08
N HIS A 220 4.36 13.42 25.30
CA HIS A 220 3.05 13.00 25.82
C HIS A 220 1.87 13.67 25.10
N SER A 221 2.03 14.89 24.58
CA SER A 221 1.02 15.59 23.77
C SER A 221 1.65 16.71 22.90
N PRO A 222 2.50 16.36 21.93
CA PRO A 222 3.21 17.36 21.16
C PRO A 222 2.26 18.08 20.18
N PHE A 223 2.47 19.38 19.97
CA PHE A 223 1.72 20.15 18.97
C PHE A 223 1.97 19.62 17.53
N ALA A 224 3.15 19.07 17.29
CA ALA A 224 3.59 18.51 16.03
C ALA A 224 4.42 17.24 16.27
N VAL A 225 4.31 16.28 15.37
CA VAL A 225 4.99 14.99 15.45
C VAL A 225 6.41 15.13 14.90
N SER A 226 7.37 15.19 15.82
CA SER A 226 8.80 15.19 15.52
C SER A 226 9.34 13.78 15.37
N ASN A 227 10.50 13.64 14.72
CA ASN A 227 11.14 12.33 14.59
C ASN A 227 11.52 11.74 15.96
N GLN A 228 11.99 12.57 16.89
CA GLN A 228 12.29 12.14 18.25
C GLN A 228 11.05 11.58 18.95
N CYS A 229 9.90 12.27 18.83
CA CYS A 229 8.67 11.79 19.45
C CYS A 229 8.15 10.49 18.86
N LEU A 230 8.29 10.28 17.54
CA LEU A 230 7.97 9.00 16.93
C LEU A 230 8.87 7.86 17.44
N ARG A 231 10.17 8.12 17.57
CA ARG A 231 11.12 7.14 18.10
C ARG A 231 10.86 6.82 19.57
N GLU A 232 10.43 7.81 20.37
CA GLU A 232 10.04 7.60 21.77
C GLU A 232 8.74 6.80 21.86
N LEU A 233 7.70 7.22 21.13
CA LEU A 233 6.38 6.58 21.09
C LEU A 233 6.50 5.09 20.72
N TYR A 234 7.35 4.76 19.75
CA TYR A 234 7.55 3.39 19.28
C TYR A 234 8.74 2.68 19.93
N HIS A 235 9.28 3.25 21.01
CA HIS A 235 10.35 2.65 21.83
C HIS A 235 11.61 2.27 21.03
N ALA A 236 11.93 3.07 20.01
CA ALA A 236 13.09 2.93 19.13
C ALA A 236 14.21 3.96 19.39
N SER A 237 14.02 4.90 20.33
CA SER A 237 15.01 5.95 20.63
C SER A 237 16.37 5.40 21.06
N ASP A 238 16.39 4.35 21.87
CA ASP A 238 17.62 3.77 22.43
C ASP A 238 18.32 2.78 21.48
N TYR A 239 17.71 2.46 20.34
CA TYR A 239 18.28 1.50 19.41
C TYR A 239 19.44 2.13 18.64
N ILE A 240 20.59 1.45 18.68
CA ILE A 240 21.80 1.85 17.96
C ILE A 240 21.95 0.94 16.75
N ILE A 241 21.91 1.55 15.57
CA ILE A 241 22.08 0.85 14.30
C ILE A 241 23.50 0.30 14.18
N SER A 242 23.64 -0.93 13.67
CA SER A 242 24.94 -1.52 13.41
C SER A 242 25.79 -0.65 12.45
N PRO A 243 27.07 -0.37 12.76
CA PRO A 243 27.97 0.34 11.85
C PRO A 243 28.17 -0.35 10.50
N ASN A 244 27.92 -1.67 10.45
CA ASN A 244 28.03 -2.51 9.26
C ASN A 244 26.65 -3.03 8.84
N SER A 245 25.59 -2.23 9.03
CA SER A 245 24.23 -2.64 8.67
C SER A 245 24.18 -3.09 7.21
N LYS A 246 23.58 -4.27 6.99
CA LYS A 246 23.21 -4.76 5.65
C LYS A 246 21.74 -4.48 5.33
N SER A 247 21.03 -3.81 6.23
CA SER A 247 19.64 -3.42 6.03
C SER A 247 19.59 -2.24 5.06
N LYS A 248 18.61 -2.28 4.16
CA LYS A 248 18.34 -1.24 3.16
C LYS A 248 16.84 -1.01 3.09
N ILE A 249 16.43 0.24 2.97
CA ILE A 249 15.04 0.63 2.81
C ILE A 249 14.83 1.37 1.48
N GLY A 250 13.78 0.97 0.76
CA GLY A 250 13.35 1.58 -0.48
C GLY A 250 12.10 2.44 -0.26
N ILE A 251 12.03 3.56 -0.95
CA ILE A 251 10.87 4.45 -0.97
C ILE A 251 10.48 4.66 -2.43
N THR A 252 9.22 4.44 -2.78
CA THR A 252 8.74 4.67 -4.15
C THR A 252 8.04 6.02 -4.25
N GLY A 253 8.55 6.92 -5.08
CA GLY A 253 7.86 8.13 -5.50
C GLY A 253 7.26 7.96 -6.87
N PHE A 254 5.94 8.17 -6.99
CA PHE A 254 5.23 8.25 -8.26
C PHE A 254 4.82 9.70 -8.54
N LEU A 255 4.15 9.94 -9.67
CA LEU A 255 3.54 11.24 -9.95
C LEU A 255 4.54 12.41 -9.94
N GLY A 256 5.77 12.19 -10.40
CA GLY A 256 6.81 13.23 -10.47
C GLY A 256 7.30 13.73 -9.11
N GLU A 257 6.92 13.07 -8.01
CA GLU A 257 7.37 13.39 -6.66
C GLU A 257 8.87 13.10 -6.51
N LEU A 258 9.61 14.08 -6.00
CA LEU A 258 11.02 13.93 -5.71
C LEU A 258 11.37 14.64 -4.40
N ALA A 259 12.12 13.94 -3.55
CA ALA A 259 12.65 14.51 -2.32
C ALA A 259 13.91 15.31 -2.65
N GLY A 260 14.07 16.49 -2.03
CA GLY A 260 15.22 17.36 -2.28
C GLY A 260 16.32 17.19 -1.23
N TYR A 261 17.58 17.15 -1.65
CA TYR A 261 18.72 17.12 -0.69
C TYR A 261 18.75 18.31 0.28
N GLU A 262 18.39 19.51 -0.18
CA GLU A 262 18.40 20.70 0.68
C GLU A 262 17.28 20.66 1.73
N ASP A 263 16.10 20.15 1.35
CA ASP A 263 14.98 19.94 2.28
C ASP A 263 15.33 18.85 3.30
N LEU A 264 15.90 17.73 2.84
CA LEU A 264 16.42 16.69 3.74
C LEU A 264 17.48 17.24 4.69
N LYS A 265 18.41 18.07 4.20
CA LYS A 265 19.44 18.68 5.05
C LYS A 265 18.82 19.60 6.11
N GLN A 266 17.81 20.39 5.74
CA GLN A 266 17.07 21.23 6.68
C GLN A 266 16.35 20.38 7.73
N PHE A 267 15.69 19.31 7.32
CA PHE A 267 15.03 18.35 8.21
C PHE A 267 16.02 17.72 9.18
N MET A 268 17.09 17.08 8.68
CA MET A 268 18.07 16.37 9.51
C MET A 268 18.79 17.31 10.49
N THR A 269 19.07 18.55 10.09
CA THR A 269 19.68 19.55 10.98
C THR A 269 18.79 19.85 12.20
N ARG A 270 17.47 19.81 12.03
CA ARG A 270 16.50 20.08 13.09
C ARG A 270 16.17 18.82 13.89
N GLU A 271 15.81 17.76 13.19
CA GLU A 271 15.16 16.57 13.76
C GLU A 271 16.17 15.50 14.18
N ARG A 272 17.38 15.50 13.60
CA ARG A 272 18.49 14.58 13.92
C ARG A 272 19.84 15.31 14.00
N PRO A 273 19.99 16.34 14.87
CA PRO A 273 21.23 17.12 15.00
C PRO A 273 22.44 16.27 15.46
N ASP A 274 22.18 15.08 16.01
CA ASP A 274 23.18 14.06 16.35
C ASP A 274 23.85 13.44 15.11
N VAL A 275 23.16 13.43 13.96
CA VAL A 275 23.67 12.84 12.70
C VAL A 275 24.37 13.91 11.86
N LYS A 276 25.70 13.79 11.74
CA LYS A 276 26.51 14.75 10.96
C LYS A 276 26.63 14.40 9.48
N HIS A 277 26.48 13.12 9.14
CA HIS A 277 26.60 12.62 7.78
C HIS A 277 25.38 11.75 7.47
N PHE A 278 24.64 12.14 6.44
CA PHE A 278 23.47 11.44 5.95
C PHE A 278 23.42 11.60 4.43
N ASN A 279 22.95 10.58 3.74
CA ASN A 279 22.74 10.60 2.30
C ASN A 279 21.70 9.55 1.92
N TYR A 280 21.13 9.69 0.74
CA TYR A 280 20.27 8.68 0.11
C TYR A 280 20.62 8.59 -1.38
N SER A 281 20.24 7.50 -2.04
CA SER A 281 20.42 7.32 -3.48
C SER A 281 19.08 7.49 -4.21
N VAL A 282 19.13 7.91 -5.48
CA VAL A 282 17.95 8.03 -6.33
C VAL A 282 18.08 7.12 -7.53
N GLU A 283 17.08 6.29 -7.77
CA GLU A 283 16.94 5.49 -8.98
C GLU A 283 15.76 6.03 -9.81
N ALA A 284 16.08 6.70 -10.92
CA ALA A 284 15.09 7.22 -11.84
C ALA A 284 14.64 6.12 -12.81
N LEU A 285 13.37 5.72 -12.73
CA LEU A 285 12.78 4.68 -13.56
C LEU A 285 11.81 5.30 -14.56
N ASN A 286 11.74 4.74 -15.77
CA ASN A 286 10.78 5.11 -16.81
C ASN A 286 10.60 6.64 -17.02
N GLY A 287 11.72 7.36 -17.13
CA GLY A 287 11.71 8.83 -17.31
C GLY A 287 11.43 9.63 -16.04
N GLY A 288 11.53 9.02 -14.86
CA GLY A 288 11.41 9.69 -13.57
C GLY A 288 12.43 10.80 -13.40
N ALA A 289 12.10 11.80 -12.57
CA ALA A 289 12.96 12.92 -12.32
C ALA A 289 14.22 12.47 -11.56
N ALA A 290 15.40 12.71 -12.15
CA ALA A 290 16.69 12.59 -11.46
C ALA A 290 17.17 13.93 -10.88
N GLY A 291 16.51 15.04 -11.25
CA GLY A 291 16.94 16.40 -10.93
C GLY A 291 16.38 16.90 -9.61
N GLN A 292 17.24 17.41 -8.74
CA GLN A 292 16.96 17.74 -7.32
C GLN A 292 16.27 19.08 -7.07
N THR A 293 15.88 19.78 -8.14
CA THR A 293 15.30 21.12 -8.07
C THR A 293 13.87 21.08 -8.58
N ILE A 294 12.93 21.44 -7.71
CA ILE A 294 11.50 21.57 -8.01
C ILE A 294 11.30 22.89 -8.78
N SER A 295 10.68 22.87 -9.97
CA SER A 295 10.41 24.11 -10.73
C SER A 295 9.28 24.92 -10.09
N GLU A 296 9.19 26.24 -10.33
CA GLU A 296 8.12 27.10 -9.77
C GLU A 296 6.70 26.56 -9.99
N ASP A 297 6.45 25.91 -11.14
CA ASP A 297 5.16 25.26 -11.42
C ASP A 297 4.92 24.05 -10.52
N ASN A 298 5.94 23.23 -10.29
CA ASN A 298 5.86 22.08 -9.37
C ASN A 298 5.63 22.57 -7.92
N ILE A 299 6.23 23.70 -7.52
CA ILE A 299 6.00 24.36 -6.22
C ILE A 299 4.52 24.74 -6.05
N LEU A 300 3.92 25.38 -7.05
CA LEU A 300 2.51 25.76 -7.03
C LEU A 300 1.59 24.54 -6.93
N ARG A 301 2.00 23.42 -7.53
CA ARG A 301 1.31 22.14 -7.41
C ARG A 301 1.60 21.39 -6.12
N ARG A 302 2.49 21.89 -5.25
CA ARG A 302 2.93 21.22 -4.01
C ARG A 302 3.55 19.84 -4.25
N GLU A 303 4.12 19.65 -5.43
CA GLU A 303 4.86 18.42 -5.75
C GLU A 303 6.15 18.37 -4.90
N GLY A 304 6.53 17.18 -4.47
CA GLY A 304 7.69 16.92 -3.61
C GLY A 304 7.37 16.89 -2.12
N ILE A 305 6.14 17.22 -1.67
CA ILE A 305 5.79 17.08 -0.25
C ILE A 305 5.69 15.61 0.14
N GLU A 306 5.14 14.73 -0.71
CA GLU A 306 5.06 13.28 -0.45
C GLU A 306 6.43 12.66 -0.38
N ALA A 307 7.23 12.89 -1.42
CA ALA A 307 8.57 12.34 -1.45
C ALA A 307 9.41 12.82 -0.26
N ASN A 308 9.26 14.10 0.14
CA ASN A 308 9.91 14.60 1.33
C ASN A 308 9.35 14.00 2.61
N LEU A 309 8.02 13.85 2.76
CA LEU A 309 7.42 13.19 3.93
C LEU A 309 7.97 11.78 4.09
N ASP A 310 7.87 10.96 3.03
CA ASP A 310 8.28 9.57 3.06
C ASP A 310 9.78 9.44 3.40
N LEU A 311 10.63 10.13 2.62
CA LEU A 311 12.08 10.03 2.78
C LEU A 311 12.57 10.64 4.08
N GLN A 312 12.07 11.81 4.49
CA GLN A 312 12.52 12.44 5.74
C GLN A 312 12.10 11.62 6.95
N THR A 313 10.90 11.02 6.90
CA THR A 313 10.43 10.10 7.93
C THR A 313 11.34 8.89 8.06
N THR A 314 11.64 8.18 6.96
CA THR A 314 12.54 7.02 7.01
C THR A 314 13.94 7.43 7.45
N MET A 315 14.54 8.45 6.82
CA MET A 315 15.88 8.94 7.13
C MET A 315 16.04 9.37 8.59
N GLY A 316 14.98 9.93 9.19
CA GLY A 316 14.96 10.29 10.61
C GLY A 316 15.15 9.09 11.54
N PHE A 317 14.64 7.91 11.19
CA PHE A 317 14.86 6.67 11.94
C PHE A 317 16.16 5.96 11.57
N THR A 318 16.48 5.90 10.28
CA THR A 318 17.48 4.98 9.72
C THR A 318 18.89 5.56 9.62
N SER A 319 19.04 6.88 9.73
CA SER A 319 20.36 7.52 9.64
C SER A 319 21.17 7.39 10.94
N PRO A 320 22.51 7.24 10.85
CA PRO A 320 23.33 7.20 9.61
C PRO A 320 23.54 5.80 9.00
N GLY A 321 23.04 4.73 9.61
CA GLY A 321 23.54 3.37 9.34
C GLY A 321 22.82 2.57 8.25
N ILE A 322 21.52 2.79 8.04
CA ILE A 322 20.72 2.03 7.05
C ILE A 322 20.58 2.84 5.76
N GLU A 323 20.96 2.24 4.63
CA GLU A 323 20.91 2.88 3.31
C GLU A 323 19.45 3.09 2.87
N ASN A 324 19.14 4.32 2.42
CA ASN A 324 17.85 4.69 1.84
C ASN A 324 17.98 4.86 0.33
N VAL A 325 17.11 4.20 -0.42
CA VAL A 325 17.02 4.29 -1.88
C VAL A 325 15.65 4.87 -2.24
N PHE A 326 15.63 5.99 -2.95
CA PHE A 326 14.42 6.60 -3.46
C PHE A 326 14.23 6.23 -4.95
N TYR A 327 13.18 5.48 -5.25
CA TYR A 327 12.79 5.15 -6.61
C TYR A 327 11.89 6.26 -7.15
N SER A 328 12.45 7.11 -7.99
CA SER A 328 11.69 8.13 -8.72
C SER A 328 11.10 7.47 -9.96
N VAL A 329 9.85 7.04 -9.85
CA VAL A 329 9.17 6.28 -10.89
C VAL A 329 8.40 7.25 -11.75
N GLY A 330 9.02 7.60 -12.88
CA GLY A 330 8.31 8.23 -13.97
C GLY A 330 7.44 7.23 -14.68
N GLY A 331 6.70 7.75 -15.66
CA GLY A 331 5.81 6.93 -16.43
C GLY A 331 4.39 7.43 -16.36
N SER A 332 3.77 7.25 -17.49
CA SER A 332 2.35 7.32 -17.76
C SER A 332 2.21 6.53 -19.08
N PRO A 333 1.02 6.06 -19.46
CA PRO A 333 0.85 5.38 -20.75
C PRO A 333 1.47 6.22 -21.88
N PRO A 334 1.82 5.62 -23.02
CA PRO A 334 2.45 6.35 -24.11
C PRO A 334 1.70 7.61 -24.51
N PHE A 335 2.46 8.67 -24.73
CA PHE A 335 1.94 10.01 -24.94
C PHE A 335 2.88 10.77 -25.87
N LYS A 336 2.36 11.17 -27.03
CA LYS A 336 3.02 12.16 -27.88
C LYS A 336 2.38 13.52 -27.60
N PRO A 337 3.11 14.47 -26.99
CA PRO A 337 2.56 15.76 -26.64
C PRO A 337 2.11 16.53 -27.88
N THR A 338 1.05 17.32 -27.75
CA THR A 338 0.54 18.19 -28.80
C THR A 338 0.60 19.64 -28.33
N PRO A 339 0.54 20.65 -29.23
CA PRO A 339 0.55 22.05 -28.84
C PRO A 339 -0.58 22.44 -27.87
N SER A 340 -1.69 21.69 -27.85
CA SER A 340 -2.90 21.95 -27.08
C SER A 340 -3.09 21.05 -25.85
N SER A 341 -2.32 19.97 -25.68
CA SER A 341 -2.44 19.06 -24.54
C SER A 341 -1.07 18.50 -24.15
N ARG A 342 -0.61 18.87 -22.95
CA ARG A 342 0.80 18.75 -22.53
C ARG A 342 1.04 17.80 -21.35
N THR A 343 0.02 17.16 -20.78
CA THR A 343 0.16 16.37 -19.55
C THR A 343 -0.53 15.02 -19.63
N ASN A 344 0.12 14.02 -19.03
CA ASN A 344 -0.23 12.61 -19.03
C ASN A 344 0.17 12.06 -17.67
N THR A 345 -0.74 11.42 -16.94
CA THR A 345 -0.60 11.32 -15.47
C THR A 345 -1.25 10.06 -14.86
N ASN A 346 -0.83 8.85 -15.28
CA ASN A 346 -1.21 7.59 -14.63
C ASN A 346 -0.09 7.03 -13.74
N GLU A 347 -0.47 6.31 -12.68
CA GLU A 347 0.45 5.64 -11.74
C GLU A 347 1.03 4.33 -12.31
N PRO A 348 2.37 4.20 -12.43
CA PRO A 348 3.02 3.07 -13.06
C PRO A 348 3.52 1.99 -12.07
N TYR A 349 2.66 1.43 -11.21
CA TYR A 349 3.07 0.32 -10.32
C TYR A 349 3.78 -0.81 -11.08
N LEU A 350 3.30 -1.09 -12.29
CA LEU A 350 3.88 -2.12 -13.14
C LEU A 350 5.31 -1.79 -13.59
N GLU A 351 5.65 -0.52 -13.88
CA GLU A 351 7.02 -0.13 -14.28
C GLU A 351 8.00 -0.37 -13.14
N TRP A 352 7.61 0.01 -11.92
CA TRP A 352 8.44 -0.19 -10.75
C TRP A 352 8.56 -1.68 -10.42
N VAL A 353 7.45 -2.41 -10.37
CA VAL A 353 7.46 -3.82 -9.95
C VAL A 353 8.18 -4.71 -10.97
N GLU A 354 8.08 -4.42 -12.27
CA GLU A 354 8.86 -5.09 -13.31
C GLU A 354 10.36 -4.80 -13.15
N TYR A 355 10.74 -3.54 -12.90
CA TYR A 355 12.14 -3.17 -12.70
C TYR A 355 12.74 -3.89 -11.47
N ILE A 356 12.08 -3.79 -10.32
CA ILE A 356 12.60 -4.32 -9.06
C ILE A 356 12.63 -5.86 -9.05
N SER A 357 11.64 -6.50 -9.70
CA SER A 357 11.60 -7.96 -9.83
C SER A 357 12.76 -8.52 -10.64
N ASN A 358 13.40 -7.72 -11.49
CA ASN A 358 14.55 -8.11 -12.30
C ASN A 358 15.92 -7.76 -11.66
N GLN A 359 15.96 -7.12 -10.50
CA GLN A 359 17.22 -6.80 -9.80
C GLN A 359 17.74 -8.01 -9.01
N ASP A 360 19.06 -8.09 -8.84
CA ASP A 360 19.70 -9.11 -8.00
C ASP A 360 19.38 -8.91 -6.51
N ASP A 361 19.36 -10.01 -5.74
CA ASP A 361 18.89 -10.03 -4.35
C ASP A 361 19.69 -9.15 -3.40
N GLU A 362 20.97 -8.88 -3.69
CA GLU A 362 21.85 -8.01 -2.91
C GLU A 362 21.62 -6.51 -3.17
N ARG A 363 21.03 -6.16 -4.31
CA ARG A 363 20.78 -4.76 -4.71
C ARG A 363 19.44 -4.26 -4.21
N ILE A 364 18.47 -5.15 -3.98
CA ILE A 364 17.11 -4.79 -3.60
C ILE A 364 17.01 -4.47 -2.10
N PRO A 365 16.41 -3.33 -1.72
CA PRO A 365 16.02 -3.07 -0.35
C PRO A 365 15.09 -4.15 0.22
N LYS A 366 15.37 -4.62 1.43
CA LYS A 366 14.57 -5.69 2.08
C LYS A 366 13.31 -5.15 2.75
N VAL A 367 13.13 -3.83 2.77
CA VAL A 367 11.90 -3.16 3.14
C VAL A 367 11.61 -2.09 2.09
N ILE A 368 10.40 -2.02 1.58
CA ILE A 368 9.99 -1.00 0.61
C ILE A 368 8.69 -0.38 1.09
N SER A 369 8.67 0.95 1.21
CA SER A 369 7.50 1.75 1.55
C SER A 369 6.91 2.39 0.30
N THR A 370 5.59 2.28 0.15
CA THR A 370 4.82 2.90 -0.93
C THR A 370 3.56 3.55 -0.37
N SER A 371 3.45 4.86 -0.56
CA SER A 371 2.36 5.67 0.00
C SER A 371 1.26 6.01 -1.01
N TYR A 372 1.05 5.15 -2.02
CA TYR A 372 0.11 5.36 -3.14
C TYR A 372 -0.89 4.22 -3.25
N GLY A 373 -2.13 4.53 -3.66
CA GLY A 373 -3.18 3.55 -3.88
C GLY A 373 -4.40 4.11 -4.62
N ASP A 374 -5.16 3.21 -5.22
CA ASP A 374 -6.37 3.44 -6.01
C ASP A 374 -7.56 2.70 -5.40
N VAL A 375 -8.77 3.24 -5.58
CA VAL A 375 -9.97 2.46 -5.24
C VAL A 375 -9.97 1.16 -6.06
N GLU A 376 -10.04 0.02 -5.38
CA GLU A 376 -9.90 -1.31 -5.96
C GLU A 376 -10.84 -1.52 -7.15
N GLU A 377 -12.10 -1.08 -7.05
CA GLU A 377 -13.11 -1.21 -8.12
C GLU A 377 -12.76 -0.44 -9.41
N THR A 378 -11.87 0.55 -9.32
CA THR A 378 -11.40 1.34 -10.47
C THR A 378 -10.22 0.69 -11.18
N VAL A 379 -9.53 -0.23 -10.50
CA VAL A 379 -8.42 -1.01 -11.03
C VAL A 379 -8.98 -2.26 -11.71
N PRO A 380 -8.65 -2.55 -12.99
CA PRO A 380 -9.02 -3.81 -13.61
C PRO A 380 -8.52 -5.00 -12.78
N GLU A 381 -9.40 -5.96 -12.52
CA GLU A 381 -9.08 -7.10 -11.66
C GLU A 381 -7.87 -7.90 -12.15
N SER A 382 -7.73 -8.09 -13.48
CA SER A 382 -6.57 -8.77 -14.08
C SER A 382 -5.24 -8.07 -13.75
N TYR A 383 -5.24 -6.73 -13.76
CA TYR A 383 -4.08 -5.91 -13.42
C TYR A 383 -3.78 -6.01 -11.92
N ALA A 384 -4.79 -5.85 -11.07
CA ALA A 384 -4.64 -5.95 -9.63
C ALA A 384 -4.06 -7.33 -9.23
N ARG A 385 -4.59 -8.41 -9.82
CA ARG A 385 -4.08 -9.77 -9.60
C ARG A 385 -2.64 -9.92 -10.08
N ARG A 386 -2.32 -9.48 -11.29
CA ARG A 386 -0.96 -9.57 -11.83
C ARG A 386 0.06 -8.81 -10.97
N VAL A 387 -0.28 -7.59 -10.54
CA VAL A 387 0.59 -6.79 -9.68
C VAL A 387 0.75 -7.46 -8.31
N CYS A 388 -0.34 -7.99 -7.73
CA CYS A 388 -0.30 -8.71 -6.47
C CYS A 388 0.53 -10.02 -6.55
N ASP A 389 0.51 -10.73 -7.68
CA ASP A 389 1.37 -11.90 -7.94
C ASP A 389 2.87 -11.52 -7.99
N HIS A 390 3.20 -10.33 -8.50
CA HIS A 390 4.57 -9.78 -8.41
C HIS A 390 4.94 -9.43 -6.97
N PHE A 391 4.01 -8.86 -6.19
CA PHE A 391 4.23 -8.64 -4.75
C PHE A 391 4.48 -9.95 -4.00
N ALA A 392 3.75 -11.01 -4.33
CA ALA A 392 4.00 -12.35 -3.80
C ALA A 392 5.41 -12.84 -4.12
N SER A 393 5.85 -12.62 -5.37
CA SER A 393 7.18 -13.00 -5.84
C SER A 393 8.30 -12.23 -5.11
N LEU A 394 8.11 -10.93 -4.83
CA LEU A 394 9.04 -10.13 -4.05
C LEU A 394 9.05 -10.54 -2.56
N GLY A 395 7.87 -10.80 -1.98
CA GLY A 395 7.73 -11.32 -0.62
C GLY A 395 8.45 -12.66 -0.45
N ALA A 396 8.37 -13.54 -1.45
CA ALA A 396 9.03 -14.85 -1.43
C ALA A 396 10.56 -14.72 -1.46
N ARG A 397 11.08 -13.60 -1.98
CA ARG A 397 12.51 -13.23 -2.00
C ARG A 397 12.95 -12.47 -0.74
N GLY A 398 12.10 -12.42 0.28
CA GLY A 398 12.44 -11.83 1.57
C GLY A 398 12.32 -10.32 1.63
N ILE A 399 11.45 -9.72 0.81
CA ILE A 399 11.19 -8.28 0.80
C ILE A 399 9.89 -7.99 1.55
N SER A 400 9.94 -7.07 2.52
CA SER A 400 8.76 -6.53 3.19
C SER A 400 8.18 -5.37 2.36
N LEU A 401 7.00 -5.57 1.79
CA LEU A 401 6.28 -4.54 1.04
C LEU A 401 5.24 -3.87 1.93
N ILE A 402 5.42 -2.58 2.19
CA ILE A 402 4.62 -1.78 3.12
C ILE A 402 3.84 -0.73 2.33
N PHE A 403 2.52 -0.74 2.46
CA PHE A 403 1.62 0.17 1.73
C PHE A 403 0.73 0.96 2.68
N SER A 404 0.49 2.23 2.37
CA SER A 404 -0.53 3.04 3.06
C SER A 404 -1.94 2.47 2.80
N SER A 405 -2.82 2.51 3.80
CA SER A 405 -4.18 1.97 3.67
C SER A 405 -5.17 2.95 3.00
N GLY A 406 -4.84 4.23 2.94
CA GLY A 406 -5.66 5.31 2.40
C GLY A 406 -6.22 6.25 3.46
N ASP A 407 -6.76 7.39 3.03
CA ASP A 407 -7.16 8.50 3.92
C ASP A 407 -8.66 8.83 3.83
N ASP A 408 -9.45 7.93 3.23
CA ASP A 408 -10.88 8.10 2.97
C ASP A 408 -11.76 7.17 3.84
N GLY A 409 -11.20 6.58 4.90
CA GLY A 409 -11.94 5.63 5.74
C GLY A 409 -12.39 4.40 4.95
N VAL A 410 -13.69 4.10 5.00
CA VAL A 410 -14.34 3.06 4.18
C VAL A 410 -14.63 3.47 2.72
N GLY A 411 -14.30 4.70 2.33
CA GLY A 411 -14.51 5.24 0.99
C GLY A 411 -15.12 6.65 0.98
N HIS A 412 -15.13 7.27 -0.20
CA HIS A 412 -15.54 8.67 -0.37
C HIS A 412 -16.99 8.83 -0.88
N GLY A 413 -17.58 9.99 -0.59
CA GLY A 413 -18.93 10.33 -1.05
C GLY A 413 -20.00 9.40 -0.46
N ASN A 414 -20.85 8.84 -1.31
CA ASN A 414 -21.92 7.90 -0.89
C ASN A 414 -21.62 6.44 -1.27
N CYS A 415 -20.43 6.17 -1.80
CA CYS A 415 -19.96 4.87 -2.27
C CYS A 415 -21.02 4.11 -3.12
N SER A 416 -21.55 4.80 -4.11
CA SER A 416 -22.55 4.26 -5.05
C SER A 416 -21.92 3.25 -6.02
N SER A 417 -22.10 1.96 -5.76
CA SER A 417 -21.62 0.90 -6.65
C SER A 417 -22.22 1.00 -8.06
N GLY A 418 -21.35 1.04 -9.06
CA GLY A 418 -21.70 1.14 -10.48
C GLY A 418 -22.28 -0.16 -11.06
N GLY A 419 -23.54 -0.50 -10.76
CA GLY A 419 -24.25 -1.50 -11.57
C GLY A 419 -25.48 -2.15 -10.97
N LYS A 420 -25.62 -2.20 -9.64
CA LYS A 420 -26.84 -2.66 -8.97
C LYS A 420 -27.61 -1.44 -8.45
N LYS A 421 -28.89 -1.32 -8.82
CA LYS A 421 -29.77 -0.24 -8.33
C LYS A 421 -29.78 -0.26 -6.79
N ASN A 422 -29.36 0.84 -6.17
CA ASN A 422 -29.58 1.20 -4.75
C ASN A 422 -28.89 0.37 -3.64
N SER A 423 -27.63 -0.06 -3.79
CA SER A 423 -26.86 -0.55 -2.63
C SER A 423 -25.51 0.16 -2.51
N THR A 424 -25.29 0.87 -1.41
CA THR A 424 -23.96 1.40 -1.02
C THR A 424 -23.03 0.23 -0.70
N ARG A 425 -21.83 0.24 -1.27
CA ARG A 425 -20.75 -0.72 -0.96
C ARG A 425 -19.52 0.06 -0.56
N PHE A 426 -18.86 -0.32 0.53
CA PHE A 426 -17.59 0.27 0.93
C PHE A 426 -16.52 0.00 -0.13
N GLN A 427 -15.58 0.94 -0.24
CA GLN A 427 -14.60 1.00 -1.31
C GLN A 427 -13.24 0.57 -0.77
N ALA A 428 -12.85 -0.67 -1.05
CA ALA A 428 -11.50 -1.14 -0.75
C ALA A 428 -10.45 -0.37 -1.56
N ASN A 429 -9.23 -0.26 -1.02
CA ASN A 429 -8.10 0.42 -1.62
C ASN A 429 -7.04 -0.62 -2.06
N PHE A 430 -6.54 -0.50 -3.28
CA PHE A 430 -5.47 -1.32 -3.84
C PHE A 430 -4.22 -0.43 -4.02
N PRO A 431 -3.01 -0.86 -3.61
CA PRO A 431 -2.63 -2.22 -3.22
C PRO A 431 -2.92 -2.69 -1.79
N ALA A 432 -3.42 -1.86 -0.87
CA ALA A 432 -3.64 -2.28 0.52
C ALA A 432 -4.50 -3.56 0.64
N SER A 433 -5.44 -3.77 -0.29
CA SER A 433 -6.29 -4.95 -0.39
C SER A 433 -5.59 -6.23 -0.90
N CYS A 434 -4.38 -6.13 -1.46
CA CYS A 434 -3.59 -7.30 -1.85
C CYS A 434 -3.14 -8.09 -0.60
N PRO A 435 -3.34 -9.43 -0.54
CA PRO A 435 -2.98 -10.23 0.62
C PRO A 435 -1.47 -10.42 0.83
N PHE A 436 -0.63 -9.97 -0.10
CA PHE A 436 0.83 -10.16 -0.08
C PHE A 436 1.62 -8.89 0.24
N VAL A 437 0.95 -7.86 0.74
CA VAL A 437 1.55 -6.64 1.27
C VAL A 437 1.11 -6.41 2.71
N THR A 438 1.88 -5.64 3.47
CA THR A 438 1.48 -5.17 4.79
C THR A 438 0.87 -3.79 4.64
N ALA A 439 -0.44 -3.68 4.88
CA ALA A 439 -1.18 -2.42 4.82
C ALA A 439 -1.10 -1.69 6.17
N VAL A 440 -0.80 -0.39 6.15
CA VAL A 440 -0.59 0.45 7.33
C VAL A 440 -1.63 1.56 7.41
N GLY A 441 -2.44 1.53 8.46
CA GLY A 441 -3.39 2.59 8.81
C GLY A 441 -2.77 3.70 9.65
N ALA A 442 -3.58 4.71 9.95
CA ALA A 442 -3.15 5.90 10.66
C ALA A 442 -3.79 6.02 12.05
N THR A 443 -2.97 6.39 13.03
CA THR A 443 -3.40 6.84 14.36
C THR A 443 -3.13 8.33 14.57
N GLU A 444 -3.75 8.89 15.60
CA GLU A 444 -3.48 10.22 16.13
C GLU A 444 -3.44 10.21 17.65
N GLY A 445 -2.86 11.24 18.27
CA GLY A 445 -2.62 11.26 19.72
C GLY A 445 -1.36 10.48 20.11
N PHE A 446 -1.00 10.48 21.39
CA PHE A 446 0.21 9.80 21.92
C PHE A 446 -0.07 8.97 23.16
N SER A 447 -1.06 9.36 23.98
CA SER A 447 -1.40 8.69 25.22
C SER A 447 -2.85 9.00 25.61
N PRO A 448 -3.85 8.25 25.12
CA PRO A 448 -3.71 7.12 24.18
C PRO A 448 -3.50 7.56 22.73
N GLU A 449 -3.00 6.64 21.89
CA GLU A 449 -3.20 6.71 20.44
C GLU A 449 -4.62 6.25 20.12
N VAL A 450 -5.30 6.97 19.23
CA VAL A 450 -6.64 6.66 18.71
C VAL A 450 -6.60 6.61 17.19
N ALA A 451 -7.61 6.02 16.54
CA ALA A 451 -7.67 6.02 15.07
C ALA A 451 -7.73 7.45 14.52
N ALA A 452 -6.97 7.73 13.45
CA ALA A 452 -7.02 9.02 12.77
C ALA A 452 -8.45 9.33 12.31
N SER A 453 -8.93 10.54 12.58
CA SER A 453 -10.30 10.95 12.31
C SER A 453 -10.42 12.31 11.63
N LEU A 454 -11.54 12.52 10.92
CA LEU A 454 -11.87 13.80 10.27
C LEU A 454 -11.98 14.97 11.26
N THR A 455 -12.41 14.69 12.49
CA THR A 455 -12.61 15.68 13.55
C THR A 455 -11.39 15.86 14.45
N GLY A 456 -10.38 14.99 14.33
CA GLY A 456 -9.18 15.01 15.14
C GLY A 456 -8.06 15.89 14.59
N ALA A 457 -6.86 15.69 15.14
CA ALA A 457 -5.64 16.37 14.72
C ALA A 457 -5.18 15.97 13.30
N ALA A 458 -5.51 14.75 12.87
CA ALA A 458 -5.25 14.23 11.53
C ALA A 458 -6.06 14.98 10.47
N GLY A 459 -7.35 15.22 10.72
CA GLY A 459 -8.26 15.85 9.78
C GLY A 459 -8.71 14.94 8.63
N TYR A 460 -8.49 13.62 8.75
CA TYR A 460 -8.93 12.59 7.81
C TYR A 460 -9.13 11.25 8.54
N PRO A 461 -10.04 10.38 8.07
CA PRO A 461 -10.22 9.04 8.62
C PRO A 461 -9.18 8.03 8.11
N SER A 462 -8.64 7.18 9.00
CA SER A 462 -7.78 6.06 8.60
C SER A 462 -8.50 5.10 7.66
N GLY A 463 -7.88 4.78 6.52
CA GLY A 463 -8.42 3.88 5.50
C GLY A 463 -8.47 2.44 5.98
N GLY A 464 -9.57 1.76 5.67
CA GLY A 464 -9.78 0.37 6.08
C GLY A 464 -10.98 -0.26 5.39
N GLY A 465 -10.94 -1.57 5.20
CA GLY A 465 -11.97 -2.23 4.40
C GLY A 465 -11.72 -3.71 4.13
N PHE A 466 -12.55 -4.24 3.23
CA PHE A 466 -12.52 -5.65 2.80
C PHE A 466 -12.50 -5.69 1.27
N SER A 467 -11.52 -6.39 0.70
CA SER A 467 -11.37 -6.56 -0.74
C SER A 467 -12.59 -7.26 -1.37
N GLU A 468 -12.97 -6.80 -2.55
CA GLU A 468 -13.92 -7.45 -3.46
C GLU A 468 -13.21 -8.45 -4.39
N TYR A 469 -11.89 -8.29 -4.62
CA TYR A 469 -11.11 -9.12 -5.55
C TYR A 469 -10.38 -10.28 -4.89
N PHE A 470 -9.79 -10.05 -3.72
CA PHE A 470 -8.89 -10.99 -3.06
C PHE A 470 -9.58 -11.66 -1.89
N HIS A 471 -9.55 -12.99 -1.88
CA HIS A 471 -10.07 -13.77 -0.76
C HIS A 471 -9.28 -13.52 0.52
N ARG A 472 -9.96 -13.67 1.65
CA ARG A 472 -9.38 -13.59 2.98
C ARG A 472 -8.28 -14.66 3.13
N PRO A 473 -7.02 -14.25 3.38
CA PRO A 473 -5.94 -15.21 3.60
C PRO A 473 -6.07 -15.89 4.97
N ASP A 474 -5.54 -17.10 5.09
CA ASP A 474 -5.68 -17.92 6.30
C ASP A 474 -5.04 -17.27 7.53
N TYR A 475 -3.93 -16.54 7.36
CA TYR A 475 -3.22 -15.91 8.48
C TYR A 475 -4.09 -14.92 9.27
N GLN A 476 -5.08 -14.27 8.65
CA GLN A 476 -5.97 -13.30 9.31
C GLN A 476 -7.37 -13.87 9.60
N SER A 477 -7.67 -15.10 9.18
CA SER A 477 -9.03 -15.65 9.21
C SER A 477 -9.63 -15.67 10.62
N LYS A 478 -8.82 -15.99 11.64
CA LYS A 478 -9.24 -16.02 13.05
C LYS A 478 -9.66 -14.64 13.54
N ASP A 479 -8.86 -13.62 13.27
CA ASP A 479 -9.10 -12.28 13.79
C ASP A 479 -10.25 -11.58 13.07
N VAL A 480 -10.29 -11.69 11.74
CA VAL A 480 -11.37 -11.13 10.93
C VAL A 480 -12.71 -11.77 11.27
N THR A 481 -12.76 -13.09 11.50
CA THR A 481 -14.01 -13.77 11.89
C THR A 481 -14.51 -13.23 13.23
N LYS A 482 -13.64 -13.09 14.23
CA LYS A 482 -13.99 -12.50 15.53
C LYS A 482 -14.48 -11.06 15.40
N TYR A 483 -13.85 -10.25 14.55
CA TYR A 483 -14.28 -8.87 14.32
C TYR A 483 -15.68 -8.82 13.69
N ILE A 484 -15.93 -9.61 12.65
CA ILE A 484 -17.24 -9.68 11.99
C ILE A 484 -18.33 -10.15 12.97
N GLU A 485 -18.03 -11.11 13.86
CA GLU A 485 -18.94 -11.52 14.93
C GLU A 485 -19.28 -10.36 15.87
N LYS A 486 -18.28 -9.56 16.27
CA LYS A 486 -18.47 -8.36 17.11
C LYS A 486 -19.32 -7.27 16.43
N LEU A 487 -19.30 -7.16 15.09
CA LEU A 487 -20.16 -6.21 14.37
C LEU A 487 -21.65 -6.52 14.50
N ASN A 488 -22.02 -7.77 14.81
CA ASN A 488 -23.41 -8.20 15.04
C ASN A 488 -24.40 -7.73 13.95
N GLY A 489 -24.02 -7.89 12.67
CA GLY A 489 -24.84 -7.48 11.52
C GLY A 489 -24.73 -6.00 11.12
N THR A 490 -23.98 -5.18 11.86
CA THR A 490 -23.69 -3.80 11.46
C THR A 490 -22.97 -3.78 10.11
N PHE A 491 -23.46 -2.94 9.19
CA PHE A 491 -22.99 -2.85 7.80
C PHE A 491 -23.16 -4.13 6.96
N GLU A 492 -24.09 -5.02 7.32
CA GLU A 492 -24.44 -6.16 6.48
C GLU A 492 -24.82 -5.69 5.05
N GLY A 493 -24.19 -6.31 4.06
CA GLY A 493 -24.36 -5.96 2.65
C GLY A 493 -23.47 -4.82 2.13
N TYR A 494 -22.76 -4.07 2.99
CA TYR A 494 -21.86 -2.99 2.58
C TYR A 494 -20.47 -3.48 2.17
N PHE A 495 -20.01 -4.64 2.66
CA PHE A 495 -18.67 -5.16 2.39
C PHE A 495 -18.68 -6.65 2.05
N SER A 496 -17.53 -7.19 1.63
CA SER A 496 -17.32 -8.62 1.36
C SER A 496 -16.68 -9.30 2.58
N PRO A 497 -17.43 -10.03 3.43
CA PRO A 497 -16.87 -10.63 4.66
C PRO A 497 -15.79 -11.70 4.39
N ASN A 498 -15.78 -12.27 3.19
CA ASN A 498 -14.79 -13.27 2.75
C ASN A 498 -13.57 -12.64 2.05
N GLY A 499 -13.50 -11.31 1.96
CA GLY A 499 -12.39 -10.59 1.34
C GLY A 499 -11.19 -10.42 2.27
N ARG A 500 -10.01 -10.14 1.69
CA ARG A 500 -8.85 -9.62 2.43
C ARG A 500 -9.28 -8.32 3.13
N ALA A 501 -9.35 -8.37 4.45
CA ALA A 501 -9.61 -7.25 5.32
C ALA A 501 -8.31 -6.53 5.73
N TYR A 502 -8.29 -5.21 5.77
CA TYR A 502 -7.12 -4.35 6.03
C TYR A 502 -7.51 -3.10 6.85
N PRO A 503 -6.57 -2.37 7.49
CA PRO A 503 -5.11 -2.57 7.47
C PRO A 503 -4.64 -3.78 8.30
N ASP A 504 -3.34 -4.10 8.23
CA ASP A 504 -2.72 -5.13 9.07
C ASP A 504 -2.22 -4.55 10.39
N VAL A 505 -1.73 -3.31 10.37
CA VAL A 505 -1.16 -2.56 11.49
C VAL A 505 -1.43 -1.07 11.27
N SER A 506 -1.08 -0.23 12.24
CA SER A 506 -1.09 1.22 12.09
C SER A 506 0.16 1.88 12.66
N ALA A 507 0.35 3.15 12.32
CA ALA A 507 1.27 4.05 13.00
C ALA A 507 0.73 5.48 12.95
N GLN A 508 1.39 6.39 13.66
CA GLN A 508 1.03 7.79 13.79
C GLN A 508 0.92 8.40 12.40
N GLY A 509 -0.15 9.13 12.14
CA GLY A 509 -0.44 9.74 10.85
C GLY A 509 -0.70 11.24 10.90
N ALA A 510 -0.74 11.86 12.09
CA ALA A 510 -1.10 13.27 12.23
C ALA A 510 0.11 14.20 12.40
N LYS A 511 0.06 15.40 11.80
CA LYS A 511 0.93 16.56 12.11
C LYS A 511 2.45 16.30 12.10
N TYR A 512 2.96 15.47 11.21
CA TYR A 512 4.39 15.27 10.97
C TYR A 512 5.08 16.56 10.55
N ILE A 513 6.25 16.79 11.13
CA ILE A 513 7.14 17.88 10.71
C ILE A 513 7.84 17.48 9.42
N VAL A 514 7.63 18.24 8.35
CA VAL A 514 8.31 18.05 7.06
C VAL A 514 9.00 19.34 6.64
N ALA A 515 10.26 19.25 6.24
CA ALA A 515 10.96 20.35 5.59
C ALA A 515 10.60 20.38 4.10
N TYR A 516 10.19 21.55 3.61
CA TYR A 516 9.83 21.75 2.22
C TYR A 516 10.11 23.19 1.81
N GLN A 517 10.98 23.37 0.81
CA GLN A 517 11.32 24.66 0.21
C GLN A 517 11.70 25.73 1.24
N LYS A 518 12.65 25.39 2.10
CA LYS A 518 13.17 26.28 3.17
C LYS A 518 12.17 26.56 4.30
N ASN A 519 10.97 25.98 4.29
CA ASN A 519 9.97 26.09 5.35
C ASN A 519 9.71 24.74 6.02
N PHE A 520 8.96 24.77 7.12
CA PHE A 520 8.42 23.57 7.75
C PHE A 520 6.90 23.53 7.65
N LEU A 521 6.38 22.37 7.29
CA LEU A 521 4.95 22.09 7.17
C LEU A 521 4.56 21.03 8.20
N LEU A 522 3.29 21.06 8.60
CA LEU A 522 2.64 19.94 9.28
C LEU A 522 1.84 19.13 8.27
N VAL A 523 2.19 17.87 8.15
CA VAL A 523 1.66 16.94 7.16
C VAL A 523 1.09 15.72 7.86
N GLY A 524 0.03 15.14 7.32
CA GLY A 524 -0.51 13.87 7.78
C GLY A 524 -0.93 12.98 6.61
N GLY A 525 -1.48 11.83 6.93
CA GLY A 525 -1.91 10.81 5.99
C GLY A 525 -1.42 9.44 6.45
N THR A 526 -2.04 8.39 5.95
CA THR A 526 -1.46 7.04 5.99
C THR A 526 -0.12 6.98 5.25
N SER A 527 0.13 7.93 4.34
CA SER A 527 1.45 8.27 3.79
C SER A 527 2.51 8.62 4.84
N ALA A 528 2.16 9.11 6.02
CA ALA A 528 3.13 9.31 7.11
C ALA A 528 3.35 8.03 7.92
N SER A 529 2.28 7.24 8.09
CA SER A 529 2.31 6.00 8.90
C SER A 529 3.09 4.86 8.23
N ALA A 530 2.93 4.66 6.92
CA ALA A 530 3.61 3.61 6.16
C ALA A 530 5.15 3.70 6.22
N PRO A 531 5.81 4.85 5.92
CA PRO A 531 7.26 5.00 6.05
C PRO A 531 7.75 4.89 7.49
N THR A 532 6.95 5.32 8.48
CA THR A 532 7.29 5.12 9.90
C THR A 532 7.35 3.63 10.25
N PHE A 533 6.32 2.86 9.88
CA PHE A 533 6.32 1.41 10.10
C PHE A 533 7.43 0.72 9.31
N ALA A 534 7.64 1.09 8.04
CA ALA A 534 8.72 0.57 7.22
C ALA A 534 10.11 0.81 7.85
N ALA A 535 10.34 2.01 8.42
CA ALA A 535 11.58 2.31 9.11
C ALA A 535 11.78 1.44 10.36
N ILE A 536 10.72 1.19 11.15
CA ILE A 536 10.76 0.26 12.28
C ILE A 536 11.11 -1.16 11.84
N ILE A 537 10.56 -1.63 10.70
CA ILE A 537 10.92 -2.94 10.13
C ILE A 537 12.37 -2.95 9.62
N ALA A 538 12.87 -1.85 9.07
CA ALA A 538 14.27 -1.73 8.66
C ALA A 538 15.22 -1.83 9.86
N LEU A 539 14.87 -1.19 10.99
CA LEU A 539 15.58 -1.35 12.27
C LEU A 539 15.47 -2.80 12.79
N LEU A 540 14.32 -3.45 12.63
CA LEU A 540 14.12 -4.84 13.05
C LEU A 540 14.96 -5.81 12.21
N ASN A 541 15.10 -5.56 10.90
CA ASN A 541 15.99 -6.30 10.02
C ASN A 541 17.47 -6.10 10.39
N ASP A 542 17.87 -4.88 10.75
CA ASP A 542 19.21 -4.60 11.28
C ASP A 542 19.46 -5.37 12.60
N TYR A 543 18.50 -5.34 13.52
CA TYR A 543 18.56 -6.10 14.77
C TYR A 543 18.68 -7.59 14.50
N ASN A 544 17.82 -8.17 13.65
CA ASN A 544 17.88 -9.57 13.29
C ASN A 544 19.23 -9.96 12.67
N HIS A 545 19.79 -9.09 11.83
CA HIS A 545 21.12 -9.32 11.26
C HIS A 545 22.21 -9.37 12.33
N SER A 546 22.15 -8.49 13.33
CA SER A 546 23.06 -8.53 14.49
C SER A 546 22.96 -9.84 15.29
N GLN A 547 21.81 -10.52 15.19
CA GLN A 547 21.54 -11.81 15.81
C GLN A 547 21.81 -13.00 14.88
N GLY A 548 22.50 -12.78 13.74
CA GLY A 548 22.82 -13.83 12.77
C GLY A 548 21.62 -14.32 11.96
N LYS A 549 20.51 -13.58 11.93
CA LYS A 549 19.29 -13.93 11.19
C LYS A 549 19.18 -13.14 9.88
N GLY A 550 18.35 -13.67 8.97
CA GLY A 550 17.97 -12.99 7.73
C GLY A 550 16.89 -11.92 7.92
N PRO A 551 16.51 -11.22 6.84
CA PRO A 551 15.41 -10.27 6.86
C PRO A 551 14.06 -10.98 7.12
N MET A 552 13.11 -10.23 7.66
CA MET A 552 11.76 -10.73 7.97
C MET A 552 10.98 -11.18 6.71
N GLY A 553 11.14 -10.47 5.59
CA GLY A 553 10.38 -10.74 4.36
C GLY A 553 8.90 -10.38 4.49
N PHE A 554 8.03 -11.19 3.89
CA PHE A 554 6.58 -10.96 4.01
C PHE A 554 6.10 -11.12 5.46
N LEU A 555 5.58 -10.03 6.03
CA LEU A 555 5.39 -9.91 7.48
C LEU A 555 4.10 -10.55 8.00
N ASN A 556 3.03 -10.57 7.21
CA ASN A 556 1.67 -10.78 7.73
C ASN A 556 1.51 -12.11 8.49
N PRO A 557 2.01 -13.27 8.02
CA PRO A 557 1.91 -14.52 8.79
C PRO A 557 2.60 -14.45 10.16
N TRP A 558 3.73 -13.74 10.25
CA TRP A 558 4.39 -13.49 11.53
C TRP A 558 3.62 -12.49 12.41
N LEU A 559 3.11 -11.40 11.83
CA LEU A 559 2.33 -10.38 12.53
C LEU A 559 1.07 -10.99 13.19
N TYR A 560 0.27 -11.72 12.43
CA TYR A 560 -0.97 -12.31 12.94
C TYR A 560 -0.73 -13.52 13.86
N SER A 561 0.50 -14.00 14.00
CA SER A 561 0.88 -15.07 14.93
C SER A 561 1.52 -14.53 16.21
N VAL A 562 2.85 -14.56 16.31
CA VAL A 562 3.57 -14.14 17.53
C VAL A 562 3.96 -12.67 17.53
N GLY A 563 4.03 -12.06 16.35
CA GLY A 563 4.37 -10.65 16.16
C GLY A 563 3.35 -9.69 16.77
N ARG A 564 2.06 -10.07 16.86
CA ARG A 564 0.99 -9.24 17.44
C ARG A 564 1.29 -8.73 18.85
N ASN A 565 2.06 -9.47 19.64
CA ASN A 565 2.43 -9.08 21.00
C ASN A 565 3.46 -7.93 21.01
N GLY A 566 3.91 -7.50 19.83
CA GLY A 566 4.74 -6.34 19.61
C GLY A 566 3.96 -5.07 19.29
N PHE A 567 2.64 -5.05 19.47
CA PHE A 567 1.79 -3.91 19.14
C PHE A 567 0.98 -3.43 20.35
N THR A 568 0.70 -2.13 20.37
CA THR A 568 -0.26 -1.49 21.27
C THR A 568 -1.61 -1.44 20.57
N ASP A 569 -2.62 -2.07 21.16
CA ASP A 569 -3.98 -2.13 20.62
C ASP A 569 -4.66 -0.76 20.66
N VAL A 570 -5.34 -0.38 19.57
CA VAL A 570 -6.04 0.91 19.44
C VAL A 570 -7.53 0.64 19.33
N VAL A 571 -8.27 1.01 20.37
CA VAL A 571 -9.67 0.60 20.54
C VAL A 571 -10.66 1.76 20.41
N GLU A 572 -10.19 2.93 20.01
CA GLU A 572 -11.00 4.16 19.90
C GLU A 572 -10.95 4.75 18.49
N GLY A 573 -12.12 5.17 18.00
CA GLY A 573 -12.30 5.78 16.68
C GLY A 573 -12.93 4.85 15.65
N SER A 574 -12.93 5.27 14.39
CA SER A 574 -13.62 4.54 13.31
C SER A 574 -13.10 4.94 11.92
N ALA A 575 -13.17 4.01 10.96
CA ALA A 575 -12.90 4.26 9.54
C ALA A 575 -14.09 4.99 8.86
N ALA A 576 -14.47 6.16 9.36
CA ALA A 576 -15.65 6.90 8.87
C ALA A 576 -15.53 7.26 7.38
N GLY A 577 -16.62 7.12 6.64
CA GLY A 577 -16.63 7.30 5.17
C GLY A 577 -17.96 6.90 4.57
N CYS A 578 -18.14 7.12 3.26
CA CYS A 578 -19.37 6.76 2.54
C CYS A 578 -20.67 7.36 3.11
N ASN A 579 -20.62 8.51 3.80
CA ASN A 579 -21.72 9.07 4.62
C ASN A 579 -22.21 8.13 5.74
N THR A 580 -21.32 7.30 6.28
CA THR A 580 -21.57 6.39 7.40
C THR A 580 -20.51 6.61 8.49
N SER A 581 -20.72 6.06 9.68
CA SER A 581 -19.67 6.01 10.71
C SER A 581 -18.52 5.07 10.35
N GLY A 582 -18.68 4.21 9.34
CA GLY A 582 -17.70 3.20 8.98
C GLY A 582 -17.44 2.19 10.10
N PHE A 583 -16.43 1.35 9.90
CA PHE A 583 -16.03 0.32 10.87
C PHE A 583 -15.50 0.96 12.17
N PRO A 584 -15.98 0.55 13.35
CA PRO A 584 -15.39 0.98 14.63
C PRO A 584 -14.07 0.25 14.91
N ALA A 585 -13.13 0.95 15.55
CA ALA A 585 -11.98 0.34 16.20
C ALA A 585 -12.45 -0.43 17.45
N LEU A 586 -11.92 -1.64 17.68
CA LEU A 586 -12.36 -2.55 18.73
C LEU A 586 -11.19 -3.39 19.23
N GLU A 587 -11.25 -3.87 20.48
CA GLU A 587 -10.21 -4.75 21.04
C GLU A 587 -9.84 -5.92 20.11
N GLY A 588 -8.54 -6.07 19.89
CA GLY A 588 -7.95 -7.02 18.95
C GLY A 588 -7.68 -6.40 17.59
N TRP A 589 -7.75 -7.22 16.54
CA TRP A 589 -7.63 -6.67 15.18
C TRP A 589 -8.95 -6.03 14.76
N ASP A 590 -8.85 -4.87 14.10
CA ASP A 590 -9.97 -4.20 13.43
C ASP A 590 -9.56 -3.63 12.04
N PRO A 591 -10.52 -3.41 11.12
CA PRO A 591 -10.29 -2.80 9.82
C PRO A 591 -10.25 -1.27 9.90
N VAL A 592 -9.61 -0.72 10.92
CA VAL A 592 -9.31 0.72 11.08
C VAL A 592 -7.83 0.89 11.41
N THR A 593 -7.33 0.13 12.39
CA THR A 593 -5.98 0.19 12.91
C THR A 593 -5.21 -1.13 12.91
N GLY A 594 -5.84 -2.21 12.43
CA GLY A 594 -5.21 -3.51 12.30
C GLY A 594 -4.88 -4.08 13.67
N LEU A 595 -3.66 -4.62 13.83
CA LEU A 595 -3.15 -5.10 15.12
C LEU A 595 -2.71 -3.96 16.07
N GLY A 596 -2.85 -2.69 15.66
CA GLY A 596 -2.44 -1.52 16.43
C GLY A 596 -1.06 -0.98 16.05
N THR A 597 -0.41 -0.25 16.96
CA THR A 597 0.82 0.52 16.69
C THR A 597 2.09 -0.17 17.20
N PRO A 598 3.25 -0.02 16.51
CA PRO A 598 4.42 -0.85 16.77
C PRO A 598 5.17 -0.46 18.05
N HIS A 599 5.52 -1.46 18.86
CA HIS A 599 6.45 -1.31 19.98
C HIS A 599 7.77 -2.02 19.65
N PHE A 600 8.78 -1.28 19.19
CA PHE A 600 10.02 -1.84 18.61
C PHE A 600 10.72 -2.88 19.50
N LYS A 601 10.91 -2.59 20.80
CA LYS A 601 11.58 -3.54 21.72
C LYS A 601 10.81 -4.87 21.85
N ASN A 602 9.48 -4.82 21.77
CA ASN A 602 8.65 -6.03 21.82
C ASN A 602 8.72 -6.76 20.49
N LEU A 603 8.67 -6.06 19.34
CA LEU A 603 8.87 -6.66 18.03
C LEU A 603 10.22 -7.40 17.95
N ALA A 604 11.32 -6.79 18.41
CA ALA A 604 12.64 -7.41 18.50
C ALA A 604 12.64 -8.64 19.42
N LYS A 605 12.01 -8.54 20.60
CA LYS A 605 11.82 -9.67 21.51
C LYS A 605 11.07 -10.82 20.84
N TYR A 606 10.01 -10.58 20.08
CA TYR A 606 9.23 -11.64 19.44
C TYR A 606 9.85 -12.16 18.12
N SER A 607 10.64 -11.36 17.39
CA SER A 607 11.43 -11.84 16.26
C SER A 607 12.53 -12.81 16.71
N SER A 608 13.12 -12.59 17.89
CA SER A 608 14.13 -13.49 18.46
C SER A 608 13.56 -14.89 18.77
N LYS A 609 12.28 -14.98 19.17
CA LYS A 609 11.61 -16.20 19.64
C LYS A 609 11.18 -17.19 18.54
N ILE A 610 11.30 -16.84 17.27
CA ILE A 610 10.82 -17.66 16.14
C ILE A 610 11.39 -19.09 16.16
N ASN A 611 12.68 -19.23 16.46
CA ASN A 611 13.34 -20.55 16.50
C ASN A 611 12.78 -21.47 17.60
N LYS A 612 12.27 -20.91 18.71
CA LYS A 612 11.64 -21.71 19.78
C LYS A 612 10.28 -22.27 19.34
N ILE A 613 9.56 -21.55 18.49
CA ILE A 613 8.23 -21.94 17.99
C ILE A 613 8.36 -23.08 16.97
N ALA A 614 9.26 -22.93 16.01
CA ALA A 614 9.54 -23.98 15.02
C ALA A 614 9.93 -25.31 15.68
N ARG A 615 10.76 -25.27 16.75
CA ARG A 615 11.12 -26.46 17.54
C ARG A 615 9.93 -27.08 18.27
N LYS A 616 9.06 -26.27 18.89
CA LYS A 616 7.86 -26.77 19.60
C LYS A 616 6.86 -27.45 18.65
N TYR A 617 6.68 -26.92 17.44
CA TYR A 617 5.80 -27.52 16.45
C TYR A 617 6.38 -28.80 15.84
N ASN A 618 7.68 -28.83 15.53
CA ASN A 618 8.34 -30.02 14.98
C ASN A 618 8.54 -31.13 16.02
N GLY A 619 8.65 -30.80 17.31
CA GLY A 619 8.75 -31.76 18.41
C GLY A 619 7.44 -32.47 18.78
N ASN A 620 6.30 -31.91 18.39
CA ASN A 620 4.96 -32.49 18.65
C ASN A 620 4.45 -33.39 17.51
N GLY A 621 5.27 -33.65 16.48
CA GLY A 621 4.92 -34.49 15.32
C GLY A 621 5.18 -35.99 15.49
N SER A 622 5.67 -36.45 16.65
CA SER A 622 5.87 -37.87 16.93
C SER A 622 4.84 -38.36 17.94
N VAL A 623 3.65 -38.72 17.46
CA VAL A 623 2.72 -39.59 18.19
C VAL A 623 2.19 -40.65 17.23
N ASN A 624 2.75 -41.84 17.38
CA ASN A 624 2.23 -43.19 17.07
C ASN A 624 1.02 -43.29 16.13
N GLY A 625 1.29 -43.67 14.89
CA GLY A 625 0.37 -44.39 14.02
C GLY A 625 1.04 -45.68 13.56
N GLY A 626 1.06 -46.70 14.43
CA GLY A 626 1.34 -48.06 14.01
C GLY A 626 0.09 -48.63 13.36
N ASP A 627 0.17 -48.95 12.08
CA ASP A 627 -0.74 -49.89 11.43
C ASP A 627 0.03 -50.70 10.38
N ASP A 628 -0.13 -52.01 10.52
CA ASP A 628 0.50 -53.09 9.79
C ASP A 628 0.29 -53.04 8.26
N VAL A 629 1.38 -53.05 7.50
CA VAL A 629 1.38 -53.66 6.15
C VAL A 629 2.69 -54.42 5.94
N LYS A 630 2.63 -55.74 6.13
CA LYS A 630 3.67 -56.69 5.68
C LYS A 630 3.61 -56.81 4.16
N GLY A 631 4.66 -56.37 3.47
CA GLY A 631 4.95 -56.71 2.08
C GLY A 631 6.30 -57.44 2.02
N ASN A 632 6.25 -58.71 1.60
CA ASN A 632 7.41 -59.58 1.37
C ASN A 632 8.36 -59.03 0.29
N GLY A 633 9.65 -59.29 0.48
CA GLY A 633 10.69 -59.17 -0.53
C GLY A 633 12.06 -59.62 0.00
N ASP A 634 12.35 -60.91 -0.14
CA ASP A 634 13.68 -61.54 -0.11
C ASP A 634 14.66 -60.78 -1.04
N GLY A 635 15.98 -60.70 -0.90
CA GLY A 635 17.02 -61.34 -0.10
C GLY A 635 18.39 -61.06 -0.77
N ASP A 636 19.47 -61.42 -0.07
CA ASP A 636 20.88 -61.61 -0.52
C ASP A 636 21.91 -60.45 -0.43
N ASP A 637 22.79 -60.59 0.58
CA ASP A 637 24.28 -60.63 0.58
C ASP A 637 25.09 -59.50 -0.10
N GLY A 638 26.15 -58.92 0.46
CA GLY A 638 26.99 -59.21 1.63
C GLY A 638 28.35 -58.49 1.46
N ASP A 639 29.11 -58.40 2.56
CA ASP A 639 30.51 -57.92 2.72
C ASP A 639 30.81 -56.41 2.63
N LYS A 640 31.75 -55.81 3.36
CA LYS A 640 32.42 -56.00 4.67
C LYS A 640 33.54 -54.93 4.75
N ASP A 641 33.70 -54.34 5.93
CA ASP A 641 34.96 -53.98 6.60
C ASP A 641 35.81 -52.74 6.21
N ASN A 642 36.22 -52.07 7.31
CA ASN A 642 37.39 -51.22 7.62
C ASN A 642 37.25 -49.70 7.37
N ASP A 643 37.25 -48.84 8.39
CA ASP A 643 38.18 -48.55 9.52
C ASP A 643 39.08 -47.34 9.18
N ASP A 644 39.55 -46.67 10.24
CA ASP A 644 40.39 -45.47 10.37
C ASP A 644 39.56 -44.19 10.67
N ASP A 645 39.29 -43.88 11.94
CA ASP A 645 40.18 -43.28 12.97
C ASP A 645 40.57 -41.84 12.64
N ASP A 646 40.09 -40.88 13.46
CA ASP A 646 40.95 -39.88 14.10
C ASP A 646 40.16 -39.19 15.23
N ASP A 647 40.61 -39.52 16.44
CA ASP A 647 40.31 -38.89 17.72
C ASP A 647 40.75 -37.42 17.75
N ASP A 648 40.02 -36.61 18.52
CA ASP A 648 40.61 -35.62 19.42
C ASP A 648 39.56 -35.27 20.50
N SER A 649 39.63 -36.04 21.59
CA SER A 649 39.45 -35.63 23.00
C SER A 649 40.09 -34.27 23.29
N ASP A 650 39.83 -33.51 24.33
CA ASP A 650 38.91 -33.43 25.47
C ASP A 650 39.26 -32.04 26.07
N ASP A 651 38.36 -31.45 26.86
CA ASP A 651 38.69 -30.86 28.17
C ASP A 651 37.48 -30.05 28.64
N ASP A 652 36.66 -30.76 29.40
CA ASP A 652 35.73 -30.23 30.38
C ASP A 652 36.50 -29.56 31.52
N ASP A 653 35.98 -28.46 32.06
CA ASP A 653 36.14 -28.11 33.47
C ASP A 653 34.81 -27.49 33.93
N ASP A 654 34.12 -28.28 34.75
CA ASP A 654 33.02 -27.91 35.63
C ASP A 654 33.51 -27.06 36.82
N ASP A 655 32.54 -26.44 37.49
CA ASP A 655 32.49 -25.96 38.90
C ASP A 655 31.66 -24.65 38.89
N ASP A 656 30.65 -24.38 39.69
CA ASP A 656 29.86 -25.11 40.70
C ASP A 656 28.71 -24.13 41.07
N ASP A 657 27.59 -24.69 41.50
CA ASP A 657 26.66 -24.23 42.54
C ASP A 657 26.15 -22.77 42.61
N ASP A 658 24.82 -22.63 42.53
CA ASP A 658 24.03 -22.07 43.64
C ASP A 658 22.54 -22.45 43.46
N ASP A 659 22.10 -23.39 44.30
CA ASP A 659 20.71 -23.62 44.68
C ASP A 659 20.17 -22.36 45.38
N ASP A 660 18.91 -22.02 45.14
CA ASP A 660 18.03 -21.63 46.25
C ASP A 660 16.56 -21.81 45.88
N SER A 661 15.87 -22.39 46.84
CA SER A 661 14.58 -23.05 46.81
C SER A 661 13.37 -22.11 46.95
N ASP A 662 12.23 -22.70 46.62
CA ASP A 662 10.86 -22.34 46.97
C ASP A 662 10.68 -21.69 48.35
N ASP A 663 9.78 -20.71 48.43
CA ASP A 663 8.94 -20.43 49.60
C ASP A 663 7.56 -19.92 49.11
N ASP A 664 6.57 -20.80 49.23
CA ASP A 664 5.15 -20.45 49.37
C ASP A 664 4.93 -19.98 50.81
N ASP A 665 4.17 -18.90 51.02
CA ASP A 665 3.38 -18.71 52.24
C ASP A 665 2.19 -17.78 51.96
N ASP A 666 1.02 -18.32 52.31
CA ASP A 666 -0.33 -17.76 52.33
C ASP A 666 -0.57 -16.81 53.53
N ASP A 667 -1.83 -16.35 53.66
CA ASP A 667 -2.52 -15.70 54.80
C ASP A 667 -2.74 -14.18 54.63
N ASP A 668 -3.95 -13.76 54.22
CA ASP A 668 -5.15 -13.44 55.05
C ASP A 668 -5.14 -11.94 55.46
N SER A 669 -6.21 -11.15 55.53
CA SER A 669 -7.66 -11.29 55.36
C SER A 669 -8.27 -9.86 55.51
N ASP A 670 -9.39 -9.61 54.81
CA ASP A 670 -10.60 -8.85 55.18
C ASP A 670 -10.58 -7.59 56.08
N ASP A 671 -11.31 -6.56 55.61
CA ASP A 671 -12.40 -5.83 56.30
C ASP A 671 -12.81 -4.61 55.42
N SER A 672 -14.00 -4.62 54.77
CA SER A 672 -15.32 -4.09 55.23
C SER A 672 -15.30 -2.61 55.62
N ASP A 673 -16.29 -1.74 55.42
CA ASP A 673 -17.57 -1.61 54.70
C ASP A 673 -18.00 -0.14 54.98
N ASP A 674 -19.17 0.27 54.48
CA ASP A 674 -19.99 1.44 54.88
C ASP A 674 -19.63 2.83 54.27
N ASP A 675 -20.55 3.72 53.91
CA ASP A 675 -21.98 3.71 53.60
C ASP A 675 -22.35 5.13 53.10
N ASP A 676 -23.35 5.20 52.24
CA ASP A 676 -24.45 6.18 52.14
C ASP A 676 -24.25 7.71 52.07
N ASP A 677 -24.96 8.28 51.07
CA ASP A 677 -26.16 9.13 51.23
C ASP A 677 -26.21 10.44 50.42
N ASP A 678 -27.32 10.56 49.65
CA ASP A 678 -28.18 11.72 49.34
C ASP A 678 -27.53 13.10 49.06
N GLY A 679 -27.78 13.79 47.94
CA GLY A 679 -29.07 14.07 47.31
C GLY A 679 -29.48 15.53 47.62
N ASP A 680 -29.55 16.43 46.63
CA ASP A 680 -30.57 17.50 46.60
C ASP A 680 -30.64 18.24 45.25
N LYS A 681 -31.84 18.72 44.99
CA LYS A 681 -32.47 19.35 43.85
C LYS A 681 -32.19 20.85 43.75
N GLY A 682 -32.54 21.42 42.59
CA GLY A 682 -32.69 22.86 42.40
C GLY A 682 -33.24 23.20 41.02
N ASP A 683 -34.57 23.09 40.89
CA ASP A 683 -35.39 23.56 39.77
C ASP A 683 -35.35 25.09 39.60
N GLY A 684 -35.68 25.57 38.39
CA GLY A 684 -36.02 26.97 38.12
C GLY A 684 -36.21 27.33 36.63
N ASP A 685 -37.34 26.91 36.06
CA ASP A 685 -38.29 27.63 35.15
C ASP A 685 -37.92 29.08 34.72
N ASP A 686 -38.27 29.65 33.56
CA ASP A 686 -39.32 29.39 32.56
C ASP A 686 -39.14 30.35 31.35
N ASN A 687 -39.81 30.03 30.23
CA ASN A 687 -40.30 30.89 29.12
C ASN A 687 -39.79 30.60 27.69
N ASN A 688 -40.46 29.63 27.07
CA ASN A 688 -41.36 29.73 25.92
C ASN A 688 -41.10 30.70 24.72
N GLU A 689 -41.48 30.15 23.55
CA GLU A 689 -41.81 30.73 22.25
C GLU A 689 -40.72 30.93 21.17
N GLY A 690 -40.96 30.31 20.01
CA GLY A 690 -40.66 30.95 18.72
C GLY A 690 -39.76 30.17 17.76
N VAL A 691 -40.37 29.33 16.94
CA VAL A 691 -39.82 28.79 15.68
C VAL A 691 -39.37 29.94 14.76
N ASP A 692 -38.14 29.88 14.22
CA ASP A 692 -37.89 30.09 12.79
C ASP A 692 -36.43 29.77 12.37
N ASN A 693 -36.33 29.21 11.17
CA ASN A 693 -35.12 28.82 10.45
C ASN A 693 -34.07 29.94 10.33
N ASP A 694 -32.78 29.61 10.51
CA ASP A 694 -31.72 30.05 9.58
C ASP A 694 -30.37 29.37 9.90
N GLY A 695 -30.17 28.21 9.28
CA GLY A 695 -28.84 27.65 9.08
C GLY A 695 -28.20 28.24 7.83
N ASN A 696 -27.34 29.25 7.94
CA ASN A 696 -26.25 29.50 6.97
C ASN A 696 -25.29 30.63 7.41
N LYS A 697 -24.49 30.44 8.47
CA LYS A 697 -23.36 31.34 8.76
C LYS A 697 -22.17 30.59 9.35
N ASN A 698 -21.52 29.75 8.55
CA ASN A 698 -20.13 29.34 8.82
C ASN A 698 -19.25 29.13 7.56
N VAL A 699 -19.71 29.58 6.39
CA VAL A 699 -18.97 29.43 5.11
C VAL A 699 -18.18 30.69 4.71
N MET A 700 -18.27 31.79 5.47
CA MET A 700 -17.66 33.08 5.08
C MET A 700 -16.31 33.44 5.73
N ASN A 701 -15.75 32.60 6.60
CA ASN A 701 -14.44 32.90 7.23
C ASN A 701 -13.21 32.45 6.42
N ASN A 702 -13.36 31.65 5.35
CA ASN A 702 -12.24 31.22 4.51
C ASN A 702 -11.91 32.16 3.32
N ILE A 703 -12.74 33.18 3.05
CA ILE A 703 -12.48 34.16 1.97
C ILE A 703 -11.73 35.40 2.51
N ALA A 704 -11.69 35.60 3.83
CA ALA A 704 -11.02 36.73 4.45
C ALA A 704 -9.49 36.56 4.57
N SER A 705 -9.00 35.31 4.58
CA SER A 705 -7.56 34.99 4.66
C SER A 705 -6.83 35.24 3.33
N GLU A 706 -7.46 34.99 2.18
CA GLU A 706 -6.88 35.25 0.85
C GLU A 706 -6.70 36.74 0.53
N LYS A 707 -7.60 37.62 1.02
CA LYS A 707 -7.48 39.07 0.82
C LYS A 707 -6.34 39.69 1.62
N LYS A 708 -6.01 39.15 2.81
CA LYS A 708 -4.88 39.62 3.63
C LYS A 708 -3.52 39.29 3.01
N TYR A 709 -3.41 38.19 2.27
CA TYR A 709 -2.17 37.81 1.58
C TYR A 709 -1.86 38.72 0.37
N LYS A 710 -2.88 39.16 -0.38
CA LYS A 710 -2.69 40.09 -1.52
C LYS A 710 -2.35 41.53 -1.11
N GLN A 711 -2.79 42.00 0.06
CA GLN A 711 -2.49 43.37 0.52
C GLN A 711 -1.05 43.56 1.03
N ASN A 712 -0.39 42.52 1.54
CA ASN A 712 1.00 42.64 2.04
C ASN A 712 2.05 42.69 0.92
N LYS A 713 1.72 42.32 -0.32
CA LYS A 713 2.65 42.38 -1.46
C LYS A 713 2.80 43.77 -2.08
N ILE A 714 1.92 44.73 -1.74
CA ILE A 714 1.93 46.09 -2.31
C ILE A 714 2.79 47.07 -1.49
N LYS A 715 3.18 46.74 -0.25
CA LYS A 715 3.98 47.63 0.61
C LYS A 715 5.51 47.43 0.53
N PHE A 716 6.02 46.39 -0.12
CA PHE A 716 7.46 46.12 -0.17
C PHE A 716 8.20 46.66 -1.42
N ASN A 717 7.51 47.36 -2.33
CA ASN A 717 8.12 47.97 -3.53
C ASN A 717 8.26 49.50 -3.46
N LYS A 718 8.27 50.10 -2.27
CA LYS A 718 8.54 51.54 -2.08
C LYS A 718 9.45 51.82 -0.89
N THR A 719 10.72 51.46 -1.04
CA THR A 719 11.85 52.30 -0.62
C THR A 719 13.07 51.84 -1.40
N THR A 720 13.55 52.76 -2.23
CA THR A 720 14.77 52.71 -3.07
C THR A 720 16.02 52.36 -2.29
#